data_AF-A0A0K6G1G4-F1
#
_entry.id   AF-A0A0K6G1G4-F1
#
_cell.length_a   1.000
_cell.length_b   1.000
_cell.length_c   1.000
_cell.angle_alpha   90.00
_cell.angle_beta   90.00
_cell.angle_gamma   90.00
#
_symmetry.space_group_name_H-M   'P 1'
#
loop_
_entity.id
_entity.type
_entity.pdbx_description
1 polymer ?
#
loop_
_entity_poly.entity_id
_entity_poly.type
_entity_poly.pdbx_seq_one_letter_code
_entity_poly.pdbx_strand_id
1 'polypeptide(L)'
;MSHLAAAAPLPADLITSTSRISDRLKPVHPVRNPSRFSEVLAGIARTKKILILSGDTALSGCGIPPLDSIAEYPEQPRRTTYWNLIRESTEHPEKYPIHSLTNFNRIMTERRITARQAQRLPYFDYLHTLCKADRLTRCLTTSIDGLEAKSSVDVAGRVTTIYGDNRFSRCLVPACEGLSEEQTSALDDTFRTQKMARCEACWDKNKKNSMQRRFGTEELRALRPCVQARCGLSFVNIELSVDDDGEQGDDYTDALPPIPRASESKAKMSGNGKSRGKRQPAIKFTPPDPIDLAGYDGGCHLFLLLGAPPKDPDLLDVTRDLAASVHGRGGAVVYIDPGLLHGTSQHDHIDIHLQADIQETLSEVMKQMEQDLVGEPMGENIGNDADLWFELIQNELPVRHTQKDVPYDRAVCAHCSCGIEDYLAECTQCRITYCYRRVQEVEDSEDSESDSGEATTLKHSLDLHATSVSETSLKPPSEPLAKSSTSRTSDSFPFYEACIAFNMFHTGGRQPSLAEAKQSFICPDCWNFQEKGLYPHYVRPPPRDSIELTTDVWPRLALVVFYVEDFWPQTKHLVNFTTGFWRQLGWEFVVQPVKLQHLKEREDPFANLEWQAGSYQFIAVFLTHGLTGDQGYQLNNHQSLRPTELLAQSLPVVQTALYGASASFVFYFSCGHPMRNPSMVKELCDWVNLEHNPAYVFACLNKKLSPIYMFNLFNKVTKALAERPADARSVVQLAWMRDSIACSHSDLLCVARNLPAELWLYAPFQSRPLGKALPSLLSVCSCKRRDDHPDPQVGRVGRRKIWKVEHKGKAGDKLKDIELRAICRACGQWWLLSHTPLEGHLSKVNGVFGAIVPYFR
;
A
#
# COMPACT_ATOMS: atom_id res chain seq x y z
N MET A 1 55.52 17.29 43.00
CA MET A 1 55.76 17.60 41.58
C MET A 1 55.58 16.32 40.79
N SER A 2 54.40 16.11 40.24
CA SER A 2 54.09 15.03 39.30
C SER A 2 52.83 15.46 38.54
N HIS A 3 53.03 16.00 37.34
CA HIS A 3 51.96 16.38 36.43
C HIS A 3 51.38 15.11 35.78
N LEU A 4 50.18 14.70 36.22
CA LEU A 4 49.35 13.79 35.45
C LEU A 4 48.57 14.62 34.44
N ALA A 5 48.97 14.52 33.18
CA ALA A 5 48.26 15.07 32.05
C ALA A 5 46.92 14.32 31.89
N ALA A 6 45.81 15.05 32.05
CA ALA A 6 44.49 14.54 31.71
C ALA A 6 44.41 14.32 30.20
N ALA A 7 44.15 13.08 29.79
CA ALA A 7 43.88 12.74 28.40
C ALA A 7 42.61 13.49 27.95
N ALA A 8 42.71 14.20 26.82
CA ALA A 8 41.57 14.85 26.20
C ALA A 8 40.51 13.81 25.82
N PRO A 9 39.20 14.08 26.03
CA PRO A 9 38.15 13.17 25.60
C PRO A 9 38.20 13.02 24.08
N LEU A 10 38.13 11.77 23.61
CA LEU A 10 37.95 11.44 22.20
C LEU A 10 36.67 12.14 21.69
N PRO A 11 36.69 12.73 20.47
CA PRO A 11 35.51 13.36 19.91
C PRO A 11 34.39 12.32 19.76
N ALA A 12 33.23 12.63 20.31
CA ALA A 12 32.04 11.79 20.18
C ALA A 12 31.66 11.64 18.70
N ASP A 13 31.62 10.41 18.21
CA ASP A 13 31.15 10.08 16.88
C ASP A 13 29.68 10.48 16.74
N LEU A 14 29.40 11.45 15.86
CA LEU A 14 28.03 11.87 15.57
C LEU A 14 27.41 10.86 14.59
N ILE A 15 26.45 10.08 15.08
CA ILE A 15 25.63 9.20 14.27
C ILE A 15 24.59 10.08 13.55
N THR A 16 24.70 10.23 12.23
CA THR A 16 23.68 10.92 11.43
C THR A 16 23.02 9.92 10.48
N SER A 17 21.70 9.70 10.63
CA SER A 17 20.94 8.85 9.70
C SER A 17 20.17 9.73 8.71
N THR A 18 20.84 10.19 7.66
CA THR A 18 20.16 10.93 6.58
C THR A 18 19.54 9.93 5.60
N SER A 19 18.32 9.48 5.85
CA SER A 19 17.49 8.92 4.78
C SER A 19 16.02 9.17 5.08
N ARG A 20 15.41 10.05 4.28
CA ARG A 20 13.95 10.20 4.24
C ARG A 20 13.34 8.82 3.93
N ILE A 21 12.23 8.49 4.61
CA ILE A 21 11.25 7.54 4.08
C ILE A 21 10.76 8.15 2.77
N SER A 22 11.34 7.68 1.69
CA SER A 22 10.71 7.74 0.39
C SER A 22 9.52 6.80 0.50
N ASP A 23 8.30 7.24 0.18
CA ASP A 23 7.12 6.36 -0.02
C ASP A 23 7.34 5.28 -1.11
N ARG A 24 8.58 5.18 -1.64
CA ARG A 24 9.03 4.19 -2.59
C ARG A 24 9.94 3.21 -1.90
N LEU A 25 9.54 1.94 -1.94
CA LEU A 25 10.36 0.77 -1.64
C LEU A 25 11.71 0.89 -2.34
N LYS A 26 12.80 0.98 -1.56
CA LYS A 26 14.15 1.08 -2.11
C LYS A 26 14.65 -0.33 -2.44
N PRO A 27 15.04 -0.60 -3.70
CA PRO A 27 15.62 -1.90 -4.04
C PRO A 27 16.94 -2.10 -3.29
N VAL A 28 17.11 -3.27 -2.69
CA VAL A 28 18.36 -3.77 -2.12
C VAL A 28 19.11 -4.50 -3.22
N HIS A 29 20.25 -3.98 -3.65
CA HIS A 29 21.03 -4.54 -4.74
C HIS A 29 22.31 -5.19 -4.20
N PRO A 30 22.72 -6.39 -4.64
CA PRO A 30 23.86 -7.12 -4.08
C PRO A 30 25.17 -6.31 -4.13
N VAL A 31 25.41 -5.60 -5.24
CA VAL A 31 26.61 -4.75 -5.39
C VAL A 31 26.53 -3.44 -4.59
N ARG A 32 25.34 -2.83 -4.46
CA ARG A 32 25.20 -1.49 -3.84
C ARG A 32 24.96 -1.58 -2.33
N ASN A 33 24.42 -2.71 -1.86
CA ASN A 33 23.99 -2.95 -0.50
C ASN A 33 24.42 -4.36 -0.02
N PRO A 34 25.69 -4.77 -0.16
CA PRO A 34 26.12 -6.16 0.02
C PRO A 34 25.81 -6.72 1.41
N SER A 35 26.08 -5.95 2.47
CA SER A 35 25.81 -6.38 3.85
C SER A 35 24.31 -6.60 4.07
N ARG A 36 23.49 -5.63 3.66
CA ARG A 36 22.03 -5.70 3.79
C ARG A 36 21.45 -6.83 2.94
N PHE A 37 21.95 -7.01 1.72
CA PHE A 37 21.54 -8.10 0.86
C PHE A 37 21.80 -9.44 1.55
N SER A 38 23.01 -9.63 2.08
CA SER A 38 23.40 -10.84 2.82
C SER A 38 22.56 -11.09 4.07
N GLU A 39 22.24 -10.05 4.85
CA GLU A 39 21.34 -10.15 6.02
C GLU A 39 19.93 -10.64 5.63
N VAL A 40 19.38 -10.11 4.55
CA VAL A 40 18.06 -10.55 4.07
C VAL A 40 18.11 -11.99 3.60
N LEU A 41 19.17 -12.41 2.90
CA LEU A 41 19.34 -13.81 2.51
C LEU A 41 19.41 -14.74 3.72
N ALA A 42 20.10 -14.32 4.79
CA ALA A 42 20.16 -15.07 6.04
C ALA A 42 18.78 -15.15 6.72
N GLY A 43 18.00 -14.07 6.66
CA GLY A 43 16.61 -14.07 7.10
C GLY A 43 15.75 -15.11 6.36
N ILE A 44 15.85 -15.14 5.02
CA ILE A 44 15.17 -16.13 4.19
C ILE A 44 15.65 -17.55 4.56
N ALA A 45 16.96 -17.75 4.68
CA ALA A 45 17.58 -19.03 4.99
C ALA A 45 17.16 -19.57 6.37
N ARG A 46 16.85 -18.72 7.35
CA ARG A 46 16.43 -19.14 8.70
C ARG A 46 14.92 -19.35 8.88
N THR A 47 14.09 -18.76 8.03
CA THR A 47 12.64 -18.73 8.25
C THR A 47 11.98 -20.11 8.17
N LYS A 48 11.21 -20.51 9.19
CA LYS A 48 10.68 -21.87 9.31
C LYS A 48 9.48 -22.17 8.44
N LYS A 49 8.64 -21.20 8.11
CA LYS A 49 7.43 -21.39 7.29
C LYS A 49 7.35 -20.31 6.22
N ILE A 50 7.47 -20.74 4.97
CA ILE A 50 7.60 -19.89 3.78
C ILE A 50 6.45 -20.18 2.81
N LEU A 51 5.72 -19.15 2.45
CA LEU A 51 4.79 -19.13 1.33
C LEU A 51 5.51 -18.56 0.10
N ILE A 52 5.35 -19.17 -1.07
CA ILE A 52 5.97 -18.68 -2.31
C ILE A 52 4.87 -18.32 -3.31
N LEU A 53 5.02 -17.17 -3.98
CA LEU A 53 4.33 -16.87 -5.24
C LEU A 53 5.38 -16.65 -6.33
N SER A 54 5.38 -17.53 -7.33
CA SER A 54 6.35 -17.53 -8.42
C SER A 54 5.70 -17.16 -9.75
N GLY A 55 6.50 -16.53 -10.62
CA GLY A 55 6.08 -16.16 -11.97
C GLY A 55 7.13 -16.47 -13.02
N ASP A 56 6.88 -16.03 -14.25
CA ASP A 56 7.67 -16.43 -15.41
C ASP A 56 9.17 -16.10 -15.27
N THR A 57 9.53 -15.00 -14.59
CA THR A 57 10.94 -14.65 -14.38
C THR A 57 11.66 -15.68 -13.51
N ALA A 58 10.97 -16.33 -12.57
CA ALA A 58 11.56 -17.41 -11.77
C ALA A 58 11.88 -18.67 -12.59
N LEU A 59 11.27 -18.79 -13.79
CA LEU A 59 11.54 -19.82 -14.77
C LEU A 59 12.49 -19.34 -15.88
N SER A 60 13.00 -18.12 -15.78
CA SER A 60 13.98 -17.60 -16.74
C SER A 60 15.21 -18.51 -16.78
N GLY A 61 15.61 -18.90 -17.99
CA GLY A 61 16.71 -19.84 -18.21
C GLY A 61 16.29 -21.31 -18.34
N CYS A 62 15.03 -21.69 -18.11
CA CYS A 62 14.59 -23.08 -18.30
C CYS A 62 14.32 -23.45 -19.78
N GLY A 63 14.43 -22.49 -20.69
CA GLY A 63 14.15 -22.66 -22.12
C GLY A 63 12.68 -22.47 -22.51
N ILE A 64 11.81 -22.10 -21.56
CA ILE A 64 10.41 -21.76 -21.84
C ILE A 64 10.27 -20.23 -21.94
N PRO A 65 9.67 -19.69 -23.01
CA PRO A 65 9.42 -18.26 -23.12
C PRO A 65 8.36 -17.79 -22.09
N PRO A 66 8.48 -16.57 -21.52
CA PRO A 66 7.43 -15.98 -20.67
C PRO A 66 6.07 -15.90 -21.38
N LEU A 67 4.96 -15.88 -20.63
CA LEU A 67 3.59 -15.76 -21.17
C LEU A 67 3.34 -14.42 -21.87
N ASP A 68 4.07 -13.38 -21.47
CA ASP A 68 4.09 -12.07 -22.13
C ASP A 68 4.86 -12.09 -23.47
N SER A 69 5.56 -13.17 -23.81
CA SER A 69 6.30 -13.28 -25.07
C SER A 69 5.38 -13.57 -26.25
N ILE A 70 5.82 -13.15 -27.44
CA ILE A 70 5.09 -13.38 -28.70
C ILE A 70 5.09 -14.88 -29.01
N ALA A 71 3.91 -15.43 -29.24
CA ALA A 71 3.75 -16.78 -29.77
C ALA A 71 4.01 -16.77 -31.29
N GLU A 72 4.90 -17.63 -31.76
CA GLU A 72 5.20 -17.73 -33.19
C GLU A 72 4.03 -18.35 -33.96
N TYR A 73 3.40 -17.54 -34.82
CA TYR A 73 2.29 -17.94 -35.68
C TYR A 73 2.76 -18.01 -37.13
N PRO A 74 2.78 -19.19 -37.78
CA PRO A 74 3.17 -19.31 -39.19
C PRO A 74 2.16 -18.65 -40.15
N GLU A 75 0.89 -18.56 -39.76
CA GLU A 75 -0.21 -18.24 -40.69
C GLU A 75 -0.96 -16.94 -40.36
N GLN A 76 -0.63 -16.24 -39.27
CA GLN A 76 -1.28 -14.98 -38.92
C GLN A 76 -0.30 -13.80 -38.94
N PRO A 77 -0.63 -12.69 -39.62
CA PRO A 77 0.23 -11.50 -39.65
C PRO A 77 0.25 -10.75 -38.30
N ARG A 78 -0.67 -11.05 -37.38
CA ARG A 78 -0.75 -10.38 -36.08
C ARG A 78 0.10 -11.13 -35.05
N ARG A 79 1.10 -10.43 -34.52
CA ARG A 79 1.87 -10.87 -33.34
C ARG A 79 0.95 -10.86 -32.13
N THR A 80 0.74 -12.01 -31.50
CA THR A 80 -0.03 -12.14 -30.26
C THR A 80 0.82 -12.84 -29.21
N THR A 81 0.61 -12.53 -27.94
CA THR A 81 1.34 -13.14 -26.82
C THR A 81 0.65 -14.43 -26.38
N TYR A 82 1.36 -15.31 -25.68
CA TYR A 82 0.73 -16.50 -25.08
C TYR A 82 -0.43 -16.13 -24.15
N TRP A 83 -0.25 -15.07 -23.34
CA TRP A 83 -1.29 -14.56 -22.45
C TRP A 83 -2.55 -14.13 -23.20
N ASN A 84 -2.41 -13.39 -24.31
CA ASN A 84 -3.55 -12.96 -25.12
C ASN A 84 -4.27 -14.15 -25.76
N LEU A 85 -3.54 -15.19 -26.19
CA LEU A 85 -4.14 -16.44 -26.69
C LEU A 85 -4.95 -17.17 -25.63
N ILE A 86 -4.43 -17.27 -24.40
CA ILE A 86 -5.16 -17.84 -23.27
C ILE A 86 -6.44 -17.05 -23.02
N ARG A 87 -6.35 -15.72 -22.98
CA ARG A 87 -7.51 -14.84 -22.77
C ARG A 87 -8.58 -15.00 -23.84
N GLU A 88 -8.20 -14.93 -25.11
CA GLU A 88 -9.14 -15.06 -26.23
C GLU A 88 -9.83 -16.44 -26.25
N SER A 89 -9.11 -17.51 -25.91
CA SER A 89 -9.65 -18.88 -25.90
C SER A 89 -10.57 -19.18 -24.70
N THR A 90 -10.49 -18.39 -23.62
CA THR A 90 -11.14 -18.67 -22.33
C THR A 90 -12.27 -17.71 -21.98
N GLU A 91 -12.24 -16.45 -22.43
CA GLU A 91 -13.30 -15.48 -22.13
C GLU A 91 -14.59 -15.70 -22.93
N HIS A 92 -14.47 -16.14 -24.19
CA HIS A 92 -15.59 -16.37 -25.11
C HIS A 92 -15.48 -17.71 -25.85
N PRO A 93 -15.38 -18.82 -25.11
CA PRO A 93 -15.01 -20.10 -25.69
C PRO A 93 -16.04 -20.64 -26.69
N GLU A 94 -17.31 -20.25 -26.58
CA GLU A 94 -18.39 -20.62 -27.48
C GLU A 94 -18.33 -19.90 -28.83
N LYS A 95 -17.59 -18.79 -28.90
CA LYS A 95 -17.37 -18.01 -30.13
C LYS A 95 -15.98 -18.23 -30.72
N TYR A 96 -15.15 -19.01 -30.03
CA TYR A 96 -13.77 -19.25 -30.45
C TYR A 96 -13.75 -20.21 -31.64
N PRO A 97 -13.37 -19.77 -32.85
CA PRO A 97 -13.48 -20.59 -34.05
C PRO A 97 -12.64 -21.87 -33.95
N ILE A 98 -13.12 -22.98 -34.55
CA ILE A 98 -12.41 -24.28 -34.53
C ILE A 98 -10.95 -24.13 -34.98
N HIS A 99 -10.69 -23.39 -36.07
CA HIS A 99 -9.33 -23.20 -36.57
C HIS A 99 -8.43 -22.43 -35.60
N SER A 100 -8.99 -21.48 -34.84
CA SER A 100 -8.26 -20.75 -33.79
C SER A 100 -8.00 -21.66 -32.59
N LEU A 101 -8.94 -22.58 -32.28
CA LEU A 101 -8.79 -23.58 -31.23
C LEU A 101 -7.73 -24.62 -31.53
N THR A 102 -7.69 -25.16 -32.76
CA THR A 102 -6.66 -26.13 -33.16
C THR A 102 -5.27 -25.49 -33.12
N ASN A 103 -5.14 -24.23 -33.53
CA ASN A 103 -3.89 -23.49 -33.42
C ASN A 103 -3.50 -23.19 -31.97
N PHE A 104 -4.44 -22.78 -31.13
CA PHE A 104 -4.22 -22.62 -29.69
C PHE A 104 -3.71 -23.92 -29.06
N ASN A 105 -4.36 -25.05 -29.35
CA ASN A 105 -3.95 -26.37 -28.88
C ASN A 105 -2.55 -26.74 -29.38
N ARG A 106 -2.22 -26.46 -30.65
CA ARG A 106 -0.88 -26.69 -31.20
C ARG A 106 0.18 -25.91 -30.42
N ILE A 107 0.00 -24.60 -30.24
CA ILE A 107 0.96 -23.72 -29.56
C ILE A 107 1.15 -24.15 -28.10
N MET A 108 0.06 -24.44 -27.40
CA MET A 108 0.13 -24.89 -26.01
C MET A 108 0.74 -26.29 -25.89
N THR A 109 0.55 -27.15 -26.90
CA THR A 109 1.21 -28.47 -26.97
C THR A 109 2.71 -28.33 -27.21
N GLU A 110 3.13 -27.45 -28.14
CA GLU A 110 4.55 -27.14 -28.35
C GLU A 110 5.19 -26.65 -27.06
N ARG A 111 4.54 -25.70 -26.37
CA ARG A 111 4.97 -25.22 -25.05
C ARG A 111 5.07 -26.34 -24.01
N ARG A 112 4.06 -27.21 -23.91
CA ARG A 112 4.07 -28.38 -23.00
C ARG A 112 5.22 -29.34 -23.31
N ILE A 113 5.51 -29.62 -24.58
CA ILE A 113 6.63 -30.46 -24.99
C ILE A 113 7.96 -29.82 -24.59
N THR A 114 8.14 -28.52 -24.86
CA THR A 114 9.32 -27.77 -24.41
C THR A 114 9.46 -27.82 -22.90
N ALA A 115 8.35 -27.73 -22.16
CA ALA A 115 8.35 -27.85 -20.70
C ALA A 115 8.78 -29.23 -20.18
N ARG A 116 8.61 -30.31 -20.95
CA ARG A 116 9.17 -31.62 -20.58
C ARG A 116 10.68 -31.69 -20.75
N GLN A 117 11.24 -30.85 -21.61
CA GLN A 117 12.68 -30.77 -21.91
C GLN A 117 13.36 -29.60 -21.20
N ALA A 118 12.62 -28.87 -20.36
CA ALA A 118 13.11 -27.66 -19.70
C ALA A 118 14.30 -27.98 -18.80
N GLN A 119 15.28 -27.08 -18.80
CA GLN A 119 16.46 -27.21 -17.96
C GLN A 119 16.06 -27.07 -16.48
N ARG A 120 16.64 -27.93 -15.63
CA ARG A 120 16.50 -27.81 -14.18
C ARG A 120 17.25 -26.58 -13.68
N LEU A 121 16.56 -25.69 -12.97
CA LEU A 121 17.08 -24.46 -12.37
C LEU A 121 17.24 -24.61 -10.85
N PRO A 122 18.14 -23.82 -10.21
CA PRO A 122 18.27 -23.76 -8.75
C PRO A 122 16.95 -23.51 -8.01
N TYR A 123 16.01 -22.79 -8.62
CA TYR A 123 14.66 -22.60 -8.08
C TYR A 123 13.95 -23.92 -7.73
N PHE A 124 14.05 -24.96 -8.57
CA PHE A 124 13.42 -26.25 -8.30
C PHE A 124 14.08 -26.99 -7.14
N ASP A 125 15.41 -26.89 -7.03
CA ASP A 125 16.17 -27.45 -5.92
C ASP A 125 15.84 -26.75 -4.60
N TYR A 126 15.60 -25.44 -4.65
CA TYR A 126 15.13 -24.67 -3.51
C TYR A 126 13.74 -25.12 -3.03
N LEU A 127 12.77 -25.27 -3.94
CA LEU A 127 11.43 -25.80 -3.59
C LEU A 127 11.52 -27.18 -2.94
N HIS A 128 12.32 -28.07 -3.53
CA HIS A 128 12.53 -29.41 -3.00
C HIS A 128 13.15 -29.37 -1.60
N THR A 129 14.17 -28.53 -1.39
CA THR A 129 14.85 -28.37 -0.11
C THR A 129 13.90 -27.83 0.96
N LEU A 130 13.10 -26.81 0.65
CA LEU A 130 12.10 -26.29 1.58
C LEU A 130 11.03 -27.33 1.91
N CYS A 131 10.56 -28.10 0.92
CA CYS A 131 9.56 -29.14 1.16
C CYS A 131 10.11 -30.27 2.04
N LYS A 132 11.34 -30.73 1.78
CA LYS A 132 12.03 -31.76 2.57
C LYS A 132 12.24 -31.32 4.03
N ALA A 133 12.50 -30.04 4.26
CA ALA A 133 12.64 -29.46 5.59
C ALA A 133 11.29 -29.09 6.27
N ASP A 134 10.16 -29.40 5.64
CA ASP A 134 8.80 -28.95 6.03
C ASP A 134 8.68 -27.42 6.20
N ARG A 135 9.46 -26.66 5.43
CA ARG A 135 9.46 -25.20 5.46
C ARG A 135 8.55 -24.56 4.40
N LEU A 136 8.28 -25.25 3.30
CA LEU A 136 7.40 -24.76 2.24
C LEU A 136 5.94 -24.92 2.65
N THR A 137 5.21 -23.86 2.99
CA THR A 137 3.77 -23.99 3.30
C THR A 137 2.96 -24.28 2.04
N ARG A 138 3.07 -23.40 1.04
CA ARG A 138 2.45 -23.52 -0.29
C ARG A 138 3.34 -22.82 -1.33
N CYS A 139 3.25 -23.25 -2.57
CA CYS A 139 3.84 -22.57 -3.72
C CYS A 139 2.73 -22.23 -4.71
N LEU A 140 2.36 -20.97 -4.77
CA LEU A 140 1.48 -20.45 -5.81
C LEU A 140 2.34 -20.13 -7.04
N THR A 141 1.86 -20.45 -8.23
CA THR A 141 2.55 -20.10 -9.47
C THR A 141 1.60 -19.49 -10.50
N THR A 142 2.07 -18.44 -11.17
CA THR A 142 1.41 -17.90 -12.37
C THR A 142 1.82 -18.65 -13.63
N SER A 143 2.82 -19.52 -13.55
CA SER A 143 3.17 -20.41 -14.67
C SER A 143 2.05 -21.44 -14.88
N ILE A 144 1.84 -21.78 -16.15
CA ILE A 144 0.90 -22.82 -16.57
C ILE A 144 1.61 -24.12 -16.98
N ASP A 145 2.94 -24.17 -16.92
CA ASP A 145 3.72 -25.26 -17.49
C ASP A 145 3.91 -26.46 -16.54
N GLY A 146 3.56 -26.28 -15.26
CA GLY A 146 3.62 -27.31 -14.24
C GLY A 146 5.04 -27.76 -13.88
N LEU A 147 6.05 -26.93 -14.15
CA LEU A 147 7.46 -27.27 -13.90
C LEU A 147 7.76 -27.42 -12.40
N GLU A 148 7.17 -26.56 -11.57
CA GLU A 148 7.35 -26.52 -10.13
C GLU A 148 6.94 -27.86 -9.48
N ALA A 149 5.90 -28.49 -10.03
CA ALA A 149 5.37 -29.78 -9.56
C ALA A 149 6.23 -30.98 -9.99
N LYS A 150 7.21 -30.82 -10.90
CA LYS A 150 8.05 -31.95 -11.37
C LYS A 150 9.16 -32.33 -10.40
N SER A 151 9.47 -31.47 -9.44
CA SER A 151 10.61 -31.63 -8.53
C SER A 151 10.48 -32.88 -7.65
N SER A 152 9.30 -33.10 -7.06
CA SER A 152 8.93 -34.30 -6.30
C SER A 152 7.41 -34.35 -6.09
N VAL A 153 6.90 -35.53 -5.70
CA VAL A 153 5.47 -35.72 -5.37
C VAL A 153 5.05 -34.82 -4.20
N ASP A 154 5.90 -34.66 -3.19
CA ASP A 154 5.62 -33.79 -2.05
C ASP A 154 5.51 -32.32 -2.45
N VAL A 155 6.41 -31.86 -3.35
CA VAL A 155 6.33 -30.49 -3.89
C VAL A 155 5.07 -30.33 -4.73
N ALA A 156 4.74 -31.30 -5.58
CA ALA A 156 3.51 -31.28 -6.38
C ALA A 156 2.26 -31.08 -5.51
N GLY A 157 2.18 -31.75 -4.35
CA GLY A 157 1.08 -31.59 -3.39
C GLY A 157 1.04 -30.22 -2.68
N ARG A 158 2.10 -29.41 -2.78
CA ARG A 158 2.18 -28.04 -2.24
C ARG A 158 2.08 -26.95 -3.30
N VAL A 159 2.14 -27.29 -4.59
CA VAL A 159 2.06 -26.35 -5.71
C VAL A 159 0.61 -26.10 -6.11
N THR A 160 0.29 -24.86 -6.46
CA THR A 160 -1.04 -24.44 -6.92
C THR A 160 -0.88 -23.48 -8.09
N THR A 161 -1.43 -23.86 -9.25
CA THR A 161 -1.37 -23.05 -10.47
C THR A 161 -2.55 -22.09 -10.56
N ILE A 162 -2.29 -20.78 -10.48
CA ILE A 162 -3.34 -19.74 -10.39
C ILE A 162 -4.11 -19.61 -11.71
N TYR A 163 -3.44 -19.85 -12.83
CA TYR A 163 -3.98 -19.71 -14.19
C TYR A 163 -4.24 -21.06 -14.87
N GLY A 164 -4.32 -22.13 -14.07
CA GLY A 164 -4.50 -23.50 -14.56
C GLY A 164 -3.20 -24.17 -14.99
N ASP A 165 -3.31 -25.37 -15.56
CA ASP A 165 -2.17 -26.27 -15.82
C ASP A 165 -2.28 -26.90 -17.22
N ASN A 166 -1.32 -26.55 -18.07
CA ASN A 166 -1.23 -26.96 -19.47
C ASN A 166 -0.86 -28.45 -19.63
N ARG A 167 -0.43 -29.14 -18.57
CA ARG A 167 -0.20 -30.59 -18.60
C ARG A 167 -1.49 -31.39 -18.78
N PHE A 168 -2.62 -30.80 -18.41
CA PHE A 168 -3.93 -31.41 -18.53
C PHE A 168 -4.74 -30.79 -19.66
N SER A 169 -5.67 -31.56 -20.21
CA SER A 169 -6.65 -31.10 -21.18
C SER A 169 -8.06 -31.45 -20.75
N ARG A 170 -9.01 -30.57 -21.02
CA ARG A 170 -10.44 -30.79 -20.76
C ARG A 170 -11.29 -30.21 -21.86
N CYS A 171 -12.54 -30.63 -21.95
CA CYS A 171 -13.53 -29.89 -22.73
C CYS A 171 -14.34 -28.96 -21.80
N LEU A 172 -15.22 -28.16 -22.39
CA LEU A 172 -16.03 -27.16 -21.68
C LEU A 172 -17.41 -27.66 -21.29
N VAL A 173 -17.67 -28.96 -21.46
CA VAL A 173 -18.88 -29.57 -20.93
C VAL A 173 -18.83 -29.49 -19.40
N PRO A 174 -19.87 -28.93 -18.75
CA PRO A 174 -19.97 -28.95 -17.29
C PRO A 174 -19.84 -30.39 -16.77
N ALA A 175 -19.09 -30.59 -15.69
CA ALA A 175 -18.73 -31.90 -15.14
C ALA A 175 -17.78 -32.77 -16.02
N CYS A 176 -17.10 -32.19 -17.01
CA CYS A 176 -15.94 -32.85 -17.60
C CYS A 176 -14.82 -32.96 -16.56
N GLU A 177 -14.40 -34.18 -16.25
CA GLU A 177 -13.31 -34.51 -15.33
C GLU A 177 -11.93 -34.14 -15.88
N GLY A 178 -11.84 -33.89 -17.20
CA GLY A 178 -10.57 -33.67 -17.88
C GLY A 178 -9.88 -34.97 -18.25
N LEU A 179 -8.64 -34.86 -18.72
CA LEU A 179 -7.74 -35.95 -19.04
C LEU A 179 -6.54 -35.90 -18.10
N SER A 180 -5.99 -37.07 -17.77
CA SER A 180 -4.72 -37.16 -17.04
C SER A 180 -3.56 -36.56 -17.84
N GLU A 181 -2.40 -36.39 -17.20
CA GLU A 181 -1.18 -35.90 -17.87
C GLU A 181 -0.74 -36.87 -18.97
N GLU A 182 -0.82 -38.18 -18.75
CA GLU A 182 -0.45 -39.22 -19.72
C GLU A 182 -1.42 -39.23 -20.91
N GLN A 183 -2.73 -39.16 -20.63
CA GLN A 183 -3.76 -39.10 -21.66
C GLN A 183 -3.63 -37.84 -22.50
N THR A 184 -3.33 -36.70 -21.87
CA THR A 184 -3.08 -35.43 -22.57
C THR A 184 -1.82 -35.53 -23.43
N SER A 185 -0.75 -36.14 -22.90
CA SER A 185 0.51 -36.34 -23.62
C SER A 185 0.36 -37.25 -24.84
N ALA A 186 -0.48 -38.28 -24.76
CA ALA A 186 -0.79 -39.14 -25.90
C ALA A 186 -1.50 -38.41 -27.06
N LEU A 187 -2.07 -37.23 -26.80
CA LEU A 187 -2.71 -36.39 -27.81
C LEU A 187 -1.78 -35.35 -28.43
N ASP A 188 -0.53 -35.25 -28.00
CA ASP A 188 0.39 -34.19 -28.45
C ASP A 188 0.57 -34.19 -29.99
N ASP A 189 0.77 -35.36 -30.61
CA ASP A 189 0.89 -35.46 -32.08
C ASP A 189 -0.41 -35.08 -32.81
N THR A 190 -1.56 -35.35 -32.18
CA THR A 190 -2.86 -34.94 -32.71
C THR A 190 -2.99 -33.41 -32.69
N PHE A 191 -2.64 -32.77 -31.57
CA PHE A 191 -2.67 -31.32 -31.47
C PHE A 191 -1.63 -30.63 -32.36
N ARG A 192 -0.43 -31.22 -32.52
CA ARG A 192 0.62 -30.69 -33.41
C ARG A 192 0.22 -30.66 -34.87
N THR A 193 -0.52 -31.68 -35.33
CA THR A 193 -1.04 -31.76 -36.71
C THR A 193 -2.28 -30.87 -36.94
N GLN A 194 -2.57 -29.93 -36.03
CA GLN A 194 -3.74 -29.05 -36.04
C GLN A 194 -5.08 -29.82 -36.12
N LYS A 195 -5.09 -31.09 -35.73
CA LYS A 195 -6.32 -31.88 -35.65
C LYS A 195 -7.02 -31.61 -34.33
N MET A 196 -8.33 -31.48 -34.41
CA MET A 196 -9.16 -31.32 -33.21
C MET A 196 -9.30 -32.67 -32.50
N ALA A 197 -8.86 -32.73 -31.24
CA ALA A 197 -9.13 -33.88 -30.37
C ALA A 197 -10.47 -33.70 -29.66
N ARG A 198 -11.28 -34.76 -29.61
CA ARG A 198 -12.59 -34.75 -28.95
C ARG A 198 -12.47 -35.39 -27.57
N CYS A 199 -13.25 -34.90 -26.61
CA CYS A 199 -13.38 -35.57 -25.31
C CYS A 199 -14.32 -36.77 -25.46
N GLU A 200 -13.77 -37.96 -25.66
CA GLU A 200 -14.56 -39.19 -25.89
C GLU A 200 -15.57 -39.46 -24.76
N ALA A 201 -15.16 -39.28 -23.50
CA ALA A 201 -16.04 -39.45 -22.34
C ALA A 201 -17.29 -38.55 -22.40
N CYS A 202 -17.10 -37.26 -22.71
CA CYS A 202 -18.23 -36.32 -22.82
C CYS A 202 -19.03 -36.53 -24.11
N TRP A 203 -18.37 -36.98 -25.17
CA TRP A 203 -19.00 -37.29 -26.45
C TRP A 203 -19.96 -38.49 -26.32
N ASP A 204 -19.51 -39.57 -25.68
CA ASP A 204 -20.29 -40.79 -25.49
C ASP A 204 -21.42 -40.62 -24.47
N LYS A 205 -21.18 -39.88 -23.37
CA LYS A 205 -22.25 -39.49 -22.42
C LYS A 205 -23.40 -38.75 -23.15
N ASN A 206 -23.09 -37.94 -24.18
CA ASN A 206 -24.09 -37.17 -24.92
C ASN A 206 -24.89 -38.01 -25.96
N LYS A 207 -24.30 -39.08 -26.54
CA LYS A 207 -25.03 -39.95 -27.49
C LYS A 207 -26.32 -40.52 -26.88
N LYS A 208 -26.34 -40.73 -25.56
CA LYS A 208 -27.40 -41.38 -24.80
C LYS A 208 -28.63 -40.50 -24.51
N ASN A 209 -28.57 -39.16 -24.64
CA ASN A 209 -29.67 -38.29 -24.20
C ASN A 209 -30.14 -37.29 -25.27
N SER A 210 -31.36 -37.46 -25.81
CA SER A 210 -31.88 -36.65 -26.93
C SER A 210 -32.07 -35.17 -26.59
N MET A 211 -32.27 -34.83 -25.30
CA MET A 211 -32.31 -33.45 -24.82
C MET A 211 -30.91 -32.81 -24.82
N GLN A 212 -29.85 -33.55 -24.50
CA GLN A 212 -28.48 -33.02 -24.44
C GLN A 212 -27.84 -32.83 -25.83
N ARG A 213 -28.36 -33.49 -26.88
CA ARG A 213 -27.95 -33.21 -28.27
C ARG A 213 -28.17 -31.76 -28.69
N ARG A 214 -29.04 -31.01 -28.00
CA ARG A 214 -29.31 -29.59 -28.24
C ARG A 214 -28.35 -28.66 -27.48
N PHE A 215 -27.53 -29.19 -26.58
CA PHE A 215 -26.64 -28.41 -25.72
C PHE A 215 -25.18 -28.79 -25.98
N GLY A 216 -24.42 -27.84 -26.52
CA GLY A 216 -22.99 -27.99 -26.81
C GLY A 216 -22.72 -28.15 -28.30
N THR A 217 -22.08 -27.14 -28.89
CA THR A 217 -21.50 -27.23 -30.23
C THR A 217 -20.24 -28.11 -30.18
N GLU A 218 -19.72 -28.51 -31.34
CA GLU A 218 -18.50 -29.34 -31.42
C GLU A 218 -17.31 -28.68 -30.72
N GLU A 219 -17.23 -27.36 -30.79
CA GLU A 219 -16.23 -26.49 -30.14
C GLU A 219 -16.23 -26.66 -28.60
N LEU A 220 -17.40 -26.81 -27.99
CA LEU A 220 -17.52 -26.98 -26.54
C LEU A 220 -17.05 -28.36 -26.07
N ARG A 221 -17.03 -29.35 -26.97
CA ARG A 221 -16.61 -30.74 -26.69
C ARG A 221 -15.18 -31.03 -27.15
N ALA A 222 -14.58 -30.12 -27.90
CA ALA A 222 -13.17 -30.17 -28.24
C ALA A 222 -12.32 -30.04 -26.97
N LEU A 223 -11.32 -30.91 -26.86
CA LEU A 223 -10.33 -30.83 -25.80
C LEU A 223 -9.47 -29.59 -26.01
N ARG A 224 -9.12 -28.95 -24.91
CA ARG A 224 -8.24 -27.79 -24.83
C ARG A 224 -7.40 -27.86 -23.55
N PRO A 225 -6.21 -27.23 -23.53
CA PRO A 225 -5.43 -27.04 -22.31
C PRO A 225 -6.27 -26.52 -21.13
N CYS A 226 -6.03 -27.02 -19.92
CA CYS A 226 -6.70 -26.59 -18.69
C CYS A 226 -6.15 -25.25 -18.15
N VAL A 227 -6.14 -24.20 -18.98
CA VAL A 227 -5.60 -22.86 -18.63
C VAL A 227 -6.66 -21.77 -18.70
N GLN A 228 -6.47 -20.66 -17.97
CA GLN A 228 -7.39 -19.51 -17.93
C GLN A 228 -6.68 -18.17 -17.77
N ALA A 229 -7.36 -17.10 -18.18
CA ALA A 229 -6.85 -15.73 -18.01
C ALA A 229 -7.20 -15.06 -16.68
N ARG A 230 -8.04 -15.68 -15.84
CA ARG A 230 -8.42 -15.12 -14.53
C ARG A 230 -7.84 -15.94 -13.40
N CYS A 231 -7.49 -15.30 -12.29
CA CYS A 231 -7.04 -16.03 -11.11
C CYS A 231 -8.17 -16.93 -10.58
N GLY A 232 -7.89 -18.23 -10.45
CA GLY A 232 -8.85 -19.18 -9.89
C GLY A 232 -8.22 -20.55 -9.62
N LEU A 233 -8.57 -21.16 -8.48
CA LEU A 233 -8.12 -22.51 -8.10
C LEU A 233 -8.90 -23.62 -8.83
N SER A 234 -10.03 -23.27 -9.43
CA SER A 234 -10.99 -24.23 -9.95
C SER A 234 -10.72 -24.52 -11.43
N PHE A 235 -9.89 -25.53 -11.65
CA PHE A 235 -10.14 -26.48 -12.74
C PHE A 235 -10.09 -27.96 -12.29
N VAL A 236 -9.47 -28.29 -11.15
CA VAL A 236 -8.99 -29.67 -10.88
C VAL A 236 -9.27 -30.22 -9.46
N ASN A 237 -9.93 -29.52 -8.52
CA ASN A 237 -10.30 -30.19 -7.25
C ASN A 237 -11.56 -31.06 -7.42
N ILE A 238 -11.38 -32.26 -7.98
CA ILE A 238 -12.17 -33.44 -7.62
C ILE A 238 -11.37 -34.10 -6.49
N GLU A 239 -11.81 -33.92 -5.25
CA GLU A 239 -11.46 -34.89 -4.21
C GLU A 239 -12.04 -36.24 -4.67
N LEU A 240 -11.18 -37.15 -5.12
CA LEU A 240 -11.52 -38.54 -5.31
C LEU A 240 -11.68 -39.15 -3.91
N SER A 241 -12.89 -39.12 -3.35
CA SER A 241 -13.24 -40.12 -2.34
C SER A 241 -13.20 -41.47 -3.04
N VAL A 242 -12.23 -42.29 -2.66
CA VAL A 242 -12.30 -43.74 -2.89
C VAL A 242 -13.35 -44.23 -1.90
N ASP A 243 -14.62 -44.12 -2.29
CA ASP A 243 -15.67 -44.88 -1.63
C ASP A 243 -15.50 -46.32 -2.11
N ASP A 244 -14.92 -47.10 -1.20
CA ASP A 244 -14.88 -48.56 -1.18
C ASP A 244 -16.28 -49.08 -1.53
N ASP A 245 -16.40 -49.77 -2.67
CA ASP A 245 -17.62 -50.45 -3.12
C ASP A 245 -17.90 -51.63 -2.17
N GLY A 246 -18.39 -51.31 -0.98
CA GLY A 246 -19.01 -52.24 -0.05
C GLY A 246 -20.38 -52.61 -0.58
N GLU A 247 -20.47 -53.81 -1.15
CA GLU A 247 -21.68 -54.55 -1.47
C GLU A 247 -22.80 -54.31 -0.43
N GLN A 248 -23.95 -53.79 -0.88
CA GLN A 248 -25.20 -53.97 -0.15
C GLN A 248 -26.42 -53.98 -1.07
N GLY A 249 -26.68 -55.18 -1.58
CA GLY A 249 -27.92 -55.91 -1.30
C GLY A 249 -29.24 -55.17 -1.47
N ASP A 250 -29.90 -55.48 -2.57
CA ASP A 250 -31.32 -55.29 -2.80
C ASP A 250 -32.14 -56.02 -1.72
N ASP A 251 -33.02 -55.34 -1.00
CA ASP A 251 -34.26 -56.00 -0.56
C ASP A 251 -35.44 -55.04 -0.43
N TYR A 252 -36.55 -55.49 -1.02
CA TYR A 252 -37.86 -54.86 -1.04
C TYR A 252 -38.57 -55.06 0.31
N THR A 253 -39.37 -54.10 0.78
CA THR A 253 -40.67 -54.42 1.39
C THR A 253 -41.59 -53.20 1.52
N ASP A 254 -42.85 -53.47 1.19
CA ASP A 254 -44.04 -52.61 1.23
C ASP A 254 -44.40 -52.10 2.64
N ALA A 255 -44.90 -50.85 2.72
CA ALA A 255 -46.08 -50.48 3.53
C ALA A 255 -46.54 -49.02 3.27
N LEU A 256 -47.78 -48.87 2.77
CA LEU A 256 -48.67 -47.70 2.88
C LEU A 256 -49.34 -47.66 4.28
N PRO A 257 -50.24 -46.70 4.69
CA PRO A 257 -50.63 -45.31 4.27
C PRO A 257 -50.74 -44.37 5.55
N PRO A 258 -51.54 -43.24 5.69
CA PRO A 258 -52.52 -42.62 4.78
C PRO A 258 -52.57 -41.07 4.66
N ILE A 259 -53.34 -40.69 3.63
CA ILE A 259 -53.88 -39.40 3.22
C ILE A 259 -54.93 -38.86 4.24
N PRO A 260 -55.19 -37.54 4.28
CA PRO A 260 -56.57 -37.08 4.11
C PRO A 260 -56.79 -36.04 2.98
N ARG A 261 -57.87 -36.33 2.25
CA ARG A 261 -58.71 -35.53 1.32
C ARG A 261 -59.13 -34.18 1.97
N ALA A 262 -59.68 -33.16 1.33
CA ALA A 262 -59.99 -32.74 -0.04
C ALA A 262 -60.54 -31.30 0.09
N SER A 263 -60.55 -30.49 -0.96
CA SER A 263 -61.77 -29.83 -1.45
C SER A 263 -61.49 -28.91 -2.64
N GLU A 264 -62.43 -29.00 -3.57
CA GLU A 264 -62.50 -28.39 -4.88
C GLU A 264 -62.80 -26.89 -4.78
N SER A 265 -62.38 -26.10 -5.77
CA SER A 265 -63.36 -25.41 -6.64
C SER A 265 -62.73 -24.55 -7.75
N LYS A 266 -63.29 -24.76 -8.96
CA LYS A 266 -63.62 -23.79 -10.02
C LYS A 266 -62.50 -23.20 -10.89
N ALA A 267 -62.33 -23.88 -12.03
CA ALA A 267 -62.55 -23.39 -13.39
C ALA A 267 -62.29 -21.90 -13.73
N LYS A 268 -61.36 -21.68 -14.67
CA LYS A 268 -61.58 -20.82 -15.85
C LYS A 268 -60.70 -21.27 -17.02
N MET A 269 -61.35 -21.74 -18.09
CA MET A 269 -60.78 -21.88 -19.43
C MET A 269 -60.55 -20.49 -20.05
N SER A 270 -59.42 -20.31 -20.74
CA SER A 270 -59.28 -19.59 -22.02
C SER A 270 -57.84 -19.08 -22.16
N GLY A 271 -57.19 -19.41 -23.27
CA GLY A 271 -55.91 -18.80 -23.65
C GLY A 271 -54.95 -19.73 -24.36
N ASN A 272 -55.37 -20.23 -25.53
CA ASN A 272 -54.51 -20.97 -26.45
C ASN A 272 -53.49 -20.00 -27.08
N GLY A 273 -52.42 -19.70 -26.36
CA GLY A 273 -51.30 -18.90 -26.84
C GLY A 273 -50.09 -19.81 -27.08
N LYS A 274 -49.81 -20.15 -28.34
CA LYS A 274 -48.52 -20.70 -28.77
C LYS A 274 -47.43 -19.69 -28.41
N SER A 275 -46.88 -19.79 -27.20
CA SER A 275 -45.70 -19.03 -26.81
C SER A 275 -44.55 -19.56 -27.65
N ARG A 276 -44.09 -18.74 -28.61
CA ARG A 276 -42.76 -18.89 -29.20
C ARG A 276 -41.80 -19.02 -28.03
N GLY A 277 -41.21 -20.20 -27.88
CA GLY A 277 -40.24 -20.48 -26.84
C GLY A 277 -39.21 -19.35 -26.82
N LYS A 278 -39.21 -18.57 -25.74
CA LYS A 278 -38.14 -17.61 -25.47
C LYS A 278 -36.85 -18.41 -25.54
N ARG A 279 -35.99 -18.09 -26.52
CA ARG A 279 -34.64 -18.65 -26.60
C ARG A 279 -34.04 -18.55 -25.20
N GLN A 280 -33.70 -19.70 -24.61
CA GLN A 280 -32.97 -19.73 -23.35
C GLN A 280 -31.72 -18.85 -23.52
N PRO A 281 -31.40 -18.02 -22.52
CA PRO A 281 -30.18 -17.21 -22.57
C PRO A 281 -28.97 -18.13 -22.73
N ALA A 282 -27.94 -17.63 -23.41
CA ALA A 282 -26.65 -18.29 -23.54
C ALA A 282 -26.19 -18.86 -22.19
N ILE A 283 -25.66 -20.09 -22.22
CA ILE A 283 -25.10 -20.78 -21.06
C ILE A 283 -24.16 -19.80 -20.35
N LYS A 284 -24.54 -19.36 -19.14
CA LYS A 284 -23.61 -18.63 -18.28
C LYS A 284 -22.70 -19.67 -17.68
N PHE A 285 -21.45 -19.69 -18.13
CA PHE A 285 -20.39 -20.38 -17.42
C PHE A 285 -20.40 -19.90 -15.96
N THR A 286 -20.38 -20.85 -15.02
CA THR A 286 -20.17 -20.52 -13.61
C THR A 286 -18.81 -19.83 -13.54
N PRO A 287 -18.73 -18.58 -13.02
CA PRO A 287 -17.43 -17.97 -12.80
C PRO A 287 -16.60 -18.91 -11.91
N PRO A 288 -15.27 -18.98 -12.09
CA PRO A 288 -14.42 -19.74 -11.19
C PRO A 288 -14.74 -19.30 -9.75
N ASP A 289 -14.87 -20.26 -8.84
CA ASP A 289 -15.09 -19.94 -7.43
C ASP A 289 -13.95 -19.01 -6.97
N PRO A 290 -14.25 -17.91 -6.27
CA PRO A 290 -13.21 -17.04 -5.75
C PRO A 290 -12.24 -17.89 -4.93
N ILE A 291 -10.95 -17.65 -5.13
CA ILE A 291 -9.88 -18.34 -4.42
C ILE A 291 -10.16 -18.17 -2.92
N ASP A 292 -10.57 -19.24 -2.24
CA ASP A 292 -10.67 -19.23 -0.79
C ASP A 292 -9.25 -19.31 -0.24
N LEU A 293 -8.66 -18.12 -0.04
CA LEU A 293 -7.32 -17.97 0.50
C LEU A 293 -7.27 -18.25 2.02
N ALA A 294 -8.42 -18.48 2.67
CA ALA A 294 -8.45 -18.76 4.09
C ALA A 294 -7.64 -20.02 4.41
N GLY A 295 -6.52 -19.85 5.12
CA GLY A 295 -5.63 -20.94 5.52
C GLY A 295 -4.51 -21.27 4.53
N TYR A 296 -4.41 -20.59 3.38
CA TYR A 296 -3.28 -20.77 2.46
C TYR A 296 -1.96 -20.29 3.05
N ASP A 297 -2.01 -19.30 3.95
CA ASP A 297 -0.84 -18.81 4.67
C ASP A 297 -0.26 -19.87 5.61
N GLY A 298 -1.07 -20.82 6.10
CA GLY A 298 -0.65 -21.96 6.93
C GLY A 298 0.30 -21.61 8.08
N GLY A 299 0.18 -20.41 8.64
CA GLY A 299 1.09 -19.93 9.69
C GLY A 299 2.49 -19.50 9.20
N CYS A 300 2.64 -19.12 7.93
CA CYS A 300 3.90 -18.61 7.39
C CYS A 300 4.29 -17.25 8.00
N HIS A 301 5.61 -17.05 8.13
CA HIS A 301 6.23 -15.79 8.55
C HIS A 301 7.01 -15.11 7.42
N LEU A 302 7.12 -15.76 6.26
CA LEU A 302 7.69 -15.17 5.06
C LEU A 302 6.81 -15.48 3.87
N PHE A 303 6.45 -14.43 3.13
CA PHE A 303 5.88 -14.53 1.80
C PHE A 303 6.91 -14.07 0.77
N LEU A 304 7.38 -15.01 -0.05
CA LEU A 304 8.42 -14.78 -1.04
C LEU A 304 7.80 -14.66 -2.43
N LEU A 305 7.91 -13.48 -3.02
CA LEU A 305 7.45 -13.15 -4.37
C LEU A 305 8.63 -13.28 -5.33
N LEU A 306 8.61 -14.28 -6.21
CA LEU A 306 9.71 -14.62 -7.11
C LEU A 306 9.31 -14.32 -8.55
N GLY A 307 9.75 -13.20 -9.11
CA GLY A 307 9.54 -12.93 -10.53
C GLY A 307 8.09 -12.79 -10.96
N ALA A 308 7.20 -12.48 -10.02
CA ALA A 308 5.76 -12.40 -10.21
C ALA A 308 5.27 -10.99 -9.88
N PRO A 309 5.57 -9.95 -10.69
CA PRO A 309 5.00 -8.64 -10.48
C PRO A 309 3.47 -8.74 -10.61
N PRO A 310 2.68 -8.38 -9.59
CA PRO A 310 1.23 -8.49 -9.64
C PRO A 310 0.64 -7.39 -10.53
N LYS A 311 0.77 -7.58 -11.86
CA LYS A 311 0.25 -6.66 -12.89
C LYS A 311 -1.26 -6.79 -13.04
N ASP A 312 -1.77 -8.01 -12.84
CA ASP A 312 -3.20 -8.31 -12.92
C ASP A 312 -3.89 -7.89 -11.61
N PRO A 313 -5.04 -7.20 -11.66
CA PRO A 313 -5.76 -6.76 -10.47
C PRO A 313 -6.18 -7.92 -9.55
N ASP A 314 -6.60 -9.06 -10.10
CA ASP A 314 -7.03 -10.21 -9.29
C ASP A 314 -5.81 -10.81 -8.59
N LEU A 315 -4.67 -10.92 -9.29
CA LEU A 315 -3.41 -11.38 -8.67
C LEU A 315 -2.91 -10.41 -7.60
N LEU A 316 -3.04 -9.10 -7.82
CA LEU A 316 -2.66 -8.07 -6.86
C LEU A 316 -3.51 -8.14 -5.59
N ASP A 317 -4.80 -8.36 -5.71
CA ASP A 317 -5.69 -8.53 -4.56
C ASP A 317 -5.33 -9.82 -3.79
N VAL A 318 -5.06 -10.92 -4.49
CA VAL A 318 -4.55 -12.17 -3.87
C VAL A 318 -3.23 -11.93 -3.14
N THR A 319 -2.28 -11.21 -3.76
CA THR A 319 -0.99 -10.90 -3.13
C THR A 319 -1.19 -10.04 -1.87
N ARG A 320 -2.08 -9.05 -1.90
CA ARG A 320 -2.38 -8.20 -0.74
C ARG A 320 -3.02 -8.97 0.40
N ASP A 321 -3.98 -9.84 0.11
CA ASP A 321 -4.67 -10.63 1.13
C ASP A 321 -3.69 -11.60 1.82
N LEU A 322 -2.82 -12.26 1.05
CA LEU A 322 -1.77 -13.13 1.58
C LEU A 322 -0.73 -12.34 2.40
N ALA A 323 -0.28 -11.20 1.87
CA ALA A 323 0.63 -10.30 2.57
C ALA A 323 0.05 -9.83 3.90
N ALA A 324 -1.21 -9.39 3.91
CA ALA A 324 -1.90 -8.97 5.13
C ALA A 324 -1.99 -10.11 6.16
N SER A 325 -2.19 -11.35 5.72
CA SER A 325 -2.17 -12.52 6.59
C SER A 325 -0.79 -12.77 7.21
N VAL A 326 0.27 -12.68 6.41
CA VAL A 326 1.67 -12.85 6.88
C VAL A 326 2.06 -11.72 7.85
N HIS A 327 1.74 -10.47 7.51
CA HIS A 327 1.98 -9.31 8.37
C HIS A 327 1.21 -9.39 9.69
N GLY A 328 -0.01 -9.93 9.68
CA GLY A 328 -0.81 -10.15 10.88
C GLY A 328 -0.13 -11.07 11.91
N ARG A 329 0.86 -11.85 11.49
CA ARG A 329 1.70 -12.73 12.33
C ARG A 329 3.08 -12.16 12.62
N GLY A 330 3.36 -10.93 12.19
CA GLY A 330 4.68 -10.30 12.30
C GLY A 330 5.70 -10.83 11.29
N GLY A 331 5.25 -11.51 10.23
CA GLY A 331 6.11 -11.94 9.13
C GLY A 331 6.46 -10.82 8.15
N ALA A 332 7.21 -11.18 7.10
CA ALA A 332 7.62 -10.27 6.04
C ALA A 332 7.22 -10.73 4.64
N VAL A 333 7.14 -9.78 3.71
CA VAL A 333 6.95 -9.99 2.28
C VAL A 333 8.20 -9.52 1.54
N VAL A 334 8.89 -10.46 0.88
CA VAL A 334 10.12 -10.19 0.14
C VAL A 334 9.89 -10.44 -1.34
N TYR A 335 10.16 -9.43 -2.17
CA TYR A 335 10.12 -9.54 -3.62
C TYR A 335 11.52 -9.67 -4.20
N ILE A 336 11.75 -10.68 -5.05
CA ILE A 336 13.01 -10.91 -5.74
C ILE A 336 12.75 -10.88 -7.24
N ASP A 337 13.35 -9.91 -7.93
CA ASP A 337 13.33 -9.81 -9.38
C ASP A 337 14.54 -9.00 -9.88
N PRO A 338 15.10 -9.29 -11.06
CA PRO A 338 16.17 -8.47 -11.64
C PRO A 338 15.70 -7.05 -12.00
N GLY A 339 14.43 -6.92 -12.37
CA GLY A 339 13.79 -5.68 -12.79
C GLY A 339 13.28 -4.84 -11.62
N LEU A 340 13.14 -3.54 -11.87
CA LEU A 340 12.52 -2.65 -10.91
C LEU A 340 11.01 -2.85 -10.85
N LEU A 341 10.45 -2.85 -9.64
CA LEU A 341 9.03 -2.76 -9.42
C LEU A 341 8.54 -1.35 -9.80
N HIS A 342 7.68 -1.25 -10.82
CA HIS A 342 7.11 0.02 -11.27
C HIS A 342 5.74 0.26 -10.62
N GLY A 343 5.38 1.51 -10.29
CA GLY A 343 4.07 1.83 -9.71
C GLY A 343 4.00 1.75 -8.18
N THR A 344 4.80 2.59 -7.51
CA THR A 344 5.13 2.47 -6.08
C THR A 344 3.95 2.48 -5.11
N SER A 345 2.81 3.10 -5.46
CA SER A 345 1.63 3.11 -4.58
C SER A 345 0.81 1.82 -4.59
N GLN A 346 1.06 0.90 -5.53
CA GLN A 346 0.29 -0.34 -5.64
C GLN A 346 0.87 -1.49 -4.81
N HIS A 347 2.12 -1.37 -4.35
CA HIS A 347 2.91 -2.43 -3.74
C HIS A 347 3.37 -2.10 -2.31
N ASP A 348 2.52 -1.37 -1.58
CA ASP A 348 2.69 -1.02 -0.16
C ASP A 348 2.75 -2.24 0.79
N HIS A 349 2.34 -3.41 0.30
CA HIS A 349 2.37 -4.69 1.02
C HIS A 349 3.71 -5.44 0.89
N ILE A 350 4.69 -4.93 0.13
CA ILE A 350 6.03 -5.52 -0.01
C ILE A 350 6.98 -4.80 0.93
N ASP A 351 7.62 -5.53 1.85
CA ASP A 351 8.53 -4.94 2.83
C ASP A 351 9.94 -4.76 2.27
N ILE A 352 10.43 -5.75 1.49
CA ILE A 352 11.79 -5.75 0.95
C ILE A 352 11.76 -6.12 -0.52
N HIS A 353 12.45 -5.35 -1.35
CA HIS A 353 12.68 -5.68 -2.76
C HIS A 353 14.17 -5.96 -2.99
N LEU A 354 14.51 -7.21 -3.28
CA LEU A 354 15.84 -7.62 -3.72
C LEU A 354 15.93 -7.50 -5.24
N GLN A 355 16.68 -6.50 -5.71
CA GLN A 355 16.93 -6.33 -7.13
C GLN A 355 18.14 -7.18 -7.54
N ALA A 356 17.90 -8.45 -7.85
CA ALA A 356 18.94 -9.44 -8.14
C ALA A 356 18.41 -10.58 -9.02
N ASP A 357 19.32 -11.38 -9.60
CA ASP A 357 18.96 -12.61 -10.28
C ASP A 357 18.36 -13.63 -9.30
N ILE A 358 17.23 -14.23 -9.67
CA ILE A 358 16.49 -15.15 -8.80
C ILE A 358 17.30 -16.43 -8.56
N GLN A 359 17.94 -16.99 -9.59
CA GLN A 359 18.65 -18.27 -9.47
C GLN A 359 19.90 -18.13 -8.62
N GLU A 360 20.68 -17.06 -8.84
CA GLU A 360 21.86 -16.75 -8.02
C GLU A 360 21.47 -16.51 -6.56
N THR A 361 20.41 -15.73 -6.33
CA THR A 361 19.93 -15.41 -4.99
C THR A 361 19.47 -16.66 -4.24
N LEU A 362 18.68 -17.52 -4.86
CA LEU A 362 18.21 -18.77 -4.24
C LEU A 362 19.36 -19.76 -4.01
N SER A 363 20.37 -19.79 -4.88
CA SER A 363 21.57 -20.61 -4.68
C SER A 363 22.33 -20.18 -3.42
N GLU A 364 22.48 -18.88 -3.19
CA GLU A 364 23.14 -18.38 -1.98
C GLU A 364 22.29 -18.60 -0.72
N VAL A 365 20.96 -18.49 -0.81
CA VAL A 365 20.05 -18.85 0.30
C VAL A 365 20.21 -20.33 0.67
N MET A 366 20.24 -21.25 -0.31
CA MET A 366 20.44 -22.68 -0.05
C MET A 366 21.78 -22.96 0.62
N LYS A 367 22.86 -22.32 0.16
CA LYS A 367 24.18 -22.43 0.77
C LYS A 367 24.18 -21.96 2.24
N GLN A 368 23.45 -20.90 2.56
CA GLN A 368 23.30 -20.45 3.95
C GLN A 368 22.46 -21.42 4.79
N MET A 369 21.41 -22.02 4.20
CA MET A 369 20.64 -23.08 4.87
C MET A 369 21.51 -24.29 5.22
N GLU A 370 22.44 -24.67 4.34
CA GLU A 370 23.39 -25.77 4.60
C GLU A 370 24.40 -25.42 5.70
N GLN A 371 24.88 -24.17 5.75
CA GLN A 371 25.79 -23.71 6.80
C GLN A 371 25.14 -23.70 8.18
N ASP A 372 23.87 -23.27 8.26
CA ASP A 372 23.09 -23.26 9.50
C ASP A 372 22.84 -24.69 10.05
N LEU A 373 22.85 -25.72 9.20
CA LEU A 373 22.73 -27.13 9.63
C LEU A 373 24.02 -27.70 10.24
N VAL A 374 25.18 -27.12 9.93
CA VAL A 374 26.49 -27.59 10.39
C VAL A 374 26.95 -26.86 11.66
N GLY A 375 26.40 -25.69 11.95
CA GLY A 375 26.67 -24.96 13.19
C GLY A 375 26.18 -25.72 14.43
N GLU A 376 26.96 -25.67 15.52
CA GLU A 376 26.50 -26.13 16.83
C GLU A 376 25.09 -25.59 17.11
N PRO A 377 24.17 -26.41 17.64
CA PRO A 377 22.80 -25.99 17.89
C PRO A 377 22.83 -24.75 18.77
N MET A 378 22.68 -23.58 18.14
CA MET A 378 22.54 -22.32 18.84
C MET A 378 21.37 -22.53 19.81
N GLY A 379 21.68 -22.46 21.11
CA GLY A 379 20.73 -22.82 22.17
C GLY A 379 19.37 -22.18 21.94
N GLU A 380 18.32 -22.84 22.46
CA GLU A 380 16.87 -22.63 22.23
C GLU A 380 16.31 -21.18 22.23
N ASN A 381 17.14 -20.16 22.44
CA ASN A 381 16.88 -18.75 22.17
C ASN A 381 16.89 -18.39 20.67
N ILE A 382 16.53 -19.31 19.77
CA ILE A 382 16.22 -18.91 18.38
C ILE A 382 14.95 -18.07 18.46
N GLY A 383 15.13 -16.74 18.36
CA GLY A 383 14.05 -15.76 18.39
C GLY A 383 12.91 -16.16 17.45
N ASN A 384 11.70 -15.78 17.82
CA ASN A 384 10.52 -15.96 16.98
C ASN A 384 10.80 -15.41 15.58
N ASP A 385 10.40 -16.11 14.50
CA ASP A 385 10.57 -15.64 13.11
C ASP A 385 10.03 -14.20 12.95
N ALA A 386 9.01 -13.84 13.72
CA ALA A 386 8.47 -12.48 13.77
C ALA A 386 9.49 -11.44 14.28
N ASP A 387 10.27 -11.76 15.32
CA ASP A 387 11.30 -10.85 15.82
C ASP A 387 12.46 -10.73 14.81
N LEU A 388 12.86 -11.84 14.16
CA LEU A 388 13.86 -11.84 13.09
C LEU A 388 13.47 -10.88 11.95
N TRP A 389 12.26 -11.04 11.42
CA TRP A 389 11.78 -10.22 10.31
C TRP A 389 11.54 -8.77 10.72
N PHE A 390 11.06 -8.56 11.93
CA PHE A 390 10.91 -7.22 12.49
C PHE A 390 12.25 -6.49 12.59
N GLU A 391 13.30 -7.14 13.10
CA GLU A 391 14.65 -6.56 13.15
C GLU A 391 15.18 -6.27 11.76
N LEU A 392 15.03 -7.22 10.82
CA LEU A 392 15.45 -7.01 9.44
C LEU A 392 14.72 -5.80 8.85
N ILE A 393 13.40 -5.73 8.89
CA ILE A 393 12.63 -4.61 8.30
C ILE A 393 12.97 -3.28 8.99
N GLN A 394 13.14 -3.25 10.32
CA GLN A 394 13.42 -2.00 11.03
C GLN A 394 14.85 -1.50 10.88
N ASN A 395 15.82 -2.38 10.61
CA ASN A 395 17.22 -2.02 10.42
C ASN A 395 17.54 -1.41 9.03
N GLU A 396 16.53 -0.95 8.27
CA GLU A 396 16.71 -0.24 6.99
C GLU A 396 17.51 1.08 7.06
N LEU A 397 17.86 1.55 8.26
CA LEU A 397 18.71 2.72 8.44
C LEU A 397 20.15 2.27 8.72
N PRO A 398 21.07 2.28 7.72
CA PRO A 398 22.48 2.17 8.04
C PRO A 398 22.87 3.34 8.95
N VAL A 399 23.45 3.01 10.10
CA VAL A 399 24.16 3.95 10.96
C VAL A 399 25.34 4.47 10.15
N ARG A 400 25.24 5.67 9.58
CA ARG A 400 26.41 6.32 8.96
C ARG A 400 27.22 6.97 10.07
N HIS A 401 28.40 6.42 10.32
CA HIS A 401 29.46 7.14 11.02
C HIS A 401 30.11 8.10 10.02
N THR A 402 29.68 9.36 10.00
CA THR A 402 30.38 10.41 9.25
C THR A 402 31.48 10.97 10.14
N GLN A 403 32.74 10.80 9.73
CA GLN A 403 33.85 11.59 10.29
C GLN A 403 33.51 13.07 10.12
N LYS A 404 33.74 13.88 11.16
CA LYS A 404 33.50 15.32 11.13
C LYS A 404 34.39 15.94 10.06
N ASP A 405 33.79 16.37 8.94
CA ASP A 405 34.54 16.96 7.83
C ASP A 405 35.33 18.20 8.29
N VAL A 406 36.53 18.36 7.73
CA VAL A 406 37.37 19.54 7.95
C VAL A 406 36.59 20.77 7.45
N PRO A 407 36.51 21.86 8.23
CA PRO A 407 35.78 23.07 7.83
C PRO A 407 36.23 23.56 6.45
N TYR A 408 35.26 23.80 5.57
CA TYR A 408 35.47 24.22 4.19
C TYR A 408 35.44 25.75 4.11
N ASP A 409 36.59 26.37 3.81
CA ASP A 409 36.79 27.84 3.86
C ASP A 409 36.27 28.62 2.64
N ARG A 410 35.62 27.96 1.68
CA ARG A 410 35.12 28.59 0.44
C ARG A 410 33.61 28.83 0.49
N ALA A 411 33.11 29.63 -0.45
CA ALA A 411 31.68 29.89 -0.58
C ALA A 411 30.90 28.58 -0.80
N VAL A 412 29.82 28.40 -0.04
CA VAL A 412 28.94 27.22 -0.13
C VAL A 412 27.51 27.65 -0.43
N CYS A 413 26.73 26.74 -1.00
CA CYS A 413 25.29 26.93 -1.14
C CYS A 413 24.63 27.02 0.23
N ALA A 414 23.88 28.09 0.51
CA ALA A 414 23.16 28.23 1.79
C ALA A 414 22.03 27.21 1.99
N HIS A 415 21.54 26.59 0.91
CA HIS A 415 20.57 25.52 1.02
C HIS A 415 21.23 24.16 1.27
N CYS A 416 22.16 23.70 0.44
CA CYS A 416 22.68 22.32 0.55
C CYS A 416 24.14 22.21 1.00
N SER A 417 24.77 23.34 1.34
CA SER A 417 26.18 23.44 1.72
C SER A 417 27.16 22.89 0.69
N CYS A 418 26.73 22.66 -0.56
CA CYS A 418 27.67 22.22 -1.60
C CYS A 418 28.63 23.38 -1.95
N GLY A 419 29.93 23.06 -1.96
CA GLY A 419 31.02 24.01 -2.25
C GLY A 419 31.43 24.04 -3.73
N ILE A 420 30.50 23.81 -4.65
CA ILE A 420 30.83 23.74 -6.09
C ILE A 420 30.74 25.15 -6.68
N GLU A 421 31.84 25.91 -6.57
CA GLU A 421 31.92 27.35 -6.89
C GLU A 421 31.34 27.71 -8.27
N ASP A 422 31.58 26.90 -9.30
CA ASP A 422 31.09 27.12 -10.68
C ASP A 422 29.55 27.16 -10.77
N TYR A 423 28.88 26.49 -9.83
CA TYR A 423 27.44 26.35 -9.76
C TYR A 423 26.82 27.21 -8.67
N LEU A 424 27.53 28.19 -8.10
CA LEU A 424 26.95 29.16 -7.17
C LEU A 424 26.43 30.43 -7.87
N ALA A 425 25.27 30.88 -7.44
CA ALA A 425 24.70 32.18 -7.77
C ALA A 425 24.52 32.98 -6.48
N GLU A 426 25.02 34.21 -6.47
CA GLU A 426 24.96 35.12 -5.33
C GLU A 426 23.69 35.96 -5.41
N CYS A 427 22.90 35.99 -4.34
CA CYS A 427 21.73 36.87 -4.26
C CYS A 427 22.18 38.33 -4.27
N THR A 428 21.69 39.11 -5.23
CA THR A 428 22.02 40.54 -5.39
C THR A 428 21.60 41.41 -4.21
N GLN A 429 20.67 40.94 -3.37
CA GLN A 429 20.18 41.68 -2.20
C GLN A 429 20.89 41.27 -0.90
N CYS A 430 20.86 39.99 -0.53
CA CYS A 430 21.42 39.52 0.74
C CYS A 430 22.83 38.95 0.65
N ARG A 431 23.42 38.86 -0.55
CA ARG A 431 24.77 38.31 -0.81
C ARG A 431 24.95 36.82 -0.48
N ILE A 432 23.86 36.13 -0.12
CA ILE A 432 23.86 34.68 0.15
C ILE A 432 23.96 33.91 -1.16
N THR A 433 24.84 32.90 -1.21
CA THR A 433 25.08 32.04 -2.38
C THR A 433 24.19 30.81 -2.40
N TYR A 434 23.67 30.43 -3.56
CA TYR A 434 22.83 29.24 -3.76
C TYR A 434 23.34 28.46 -4.97
N CYS A 435 23.34 27.13 -4.90
CA CYS A 435 23.69 26.32 -6.05
C CYS A 435 22.54 26.26 -7.07
N TYR A 436 22.86 26.41 -8.34
CA TYR A 436 21.90 26.42 -9.44
C TYR A 436 22.34 25.47 -10.57
N ARG A 437 21.41 25.07 -11.44
CA ARG A 437 21.74 24.39 -12.71
C ARG A 437 21.22 25.15 -13.93
N ARG A 438 21.93 24.99 -15.06
CA ARG A 438 21.52 25.45 -16.40
C ARG A 438 20.38 24.56 -16.92
N VAL A 439 19.24 25.15 -17.26
CA VAL A 439 18.27 24.47 -18.13
C VAL A 439 18.91 24.44 -19.52
N GLN A 440 19.27 23.26 -20.03
CA GLN A 440 19.72 23.16 -21.42
C GLN A 440 18.54 23.56 -22.30
N GLU A 441 18.75 24.53 -23.18
CA GLU A 441 17.88 24.72 -24.33
C GLU A 441 17.91 23.40 -25.08
N VAL A 442 16.77 22.71 -25.13
CA VAL A 442 16.56 21.71 -26.16
C VAL A 442 16.54 22.54 -27.43
N GLU A 443 17.70 22.66 -28.08
CA GLU A 443 17.73 23.07 -29.47
C GLU A 443 16.84 22.05 -30.18
N ASP A 444 15.63 22.48 -30.55
CA ASP A 444 14.72 21.71 -31.38
C ASP A 444 15.55 21.27 -32.59
N SER A 445 15.97 20.01 -32.59
CA SER A 445 16.72 19.46 -33.69
C SER A 445 15.79 19.45 -34.89
N GLU A 446 15.99 20.41 -35.80
CA GLU A 446 15.25 20.56 -37.06
C GLU A 446 15.47 19.39 -38.05
N ASP A 447 16.00 18.24 -37.59
CA ASP A 447 16.24 17.04 -38.39
C ASP A 447 15.11 15.99 -38.22
N SER A 448 13.87 16.39 -38.49
CA SER A 448 12.79 15.41 -38.75
C SER A 448 12.02 15.76 -40.01
N GLU A 449 12.66 15.50 -41.16
CA GLU A 449 11.94 15.20 -42.40
C GLU A 449 11.32 13.79 -42.30
N SER A 450 10.07 13.65 -42.78
CA SER A 450 9.16 12.48 -42.79
C SER A 450 8.49 12.17 -41.44
N ASP A 451 7.17 11.99 -41.31
CA ASP A 451 6.14 11.59 -42.26
C ASP A 451 4.78 12.14 -41.78
N SER A 452 3.94 12.55 -42.73
CA SER A 452 2.66 13.22 -42.51
C SER A 452 1.55 12.25 -42.06
N GLY A 453 0.82 12.59 -40.98
CA GLY A 453 -0.42 11.88 -40.65
C GLY A 453 -1.14 12.36 -39.38
N GLU A 454 -2.09 13.28 -39.57
CA GLU A 454 -3.24 13.59 -38.69
C GLU A 454 -3.00 14.15 -37.27
N ALA A 455 -3.11 15.47 -37.17
CA ALA A 455 -3.44 16.18 -35.94
C ALA A 455 -4.93 16.54 -35.89
N THR A 456 -5.57 16.35 -34.73
CA THR A 456 -6.76 17.13 -34.36
C THR A 456 -6.64 17.68 -32.93
N THR A 457 -6.43 19.00 -32.89
CA THR A 457 -7.09 20.02 -32.05
C THR A 457 -7.18 19.86 -30.52
N LEU A 458 -6.58 20.84 -29.81
CA LEU A 458 -7.31 21.85 -29.01
C LEU A 458 -6.34 22.81 -28.29
N LYS A 459 -6.13 24.02 -28.84
CA LYS A 459 -5.77 25.21 -28.05
C LYS A 459 -6.46 26.44 -28.65
N HIS A 460 -7.30 27.07 -27.83
CA HIS A 460 -8.08 28.25 -28.16
C HIS A 460 -7.27 29.53 -27.92
N SER A 461 -7.11 30.28 -29.01
CA SER A 461 -7.05 31.73 -29.20
C SER A 461 -7.14 32.67 -27.98
N LEU A 462 -6.18 33.61 -27.93
CA LEU A 462 -6.41 35.04 -27.65
C LEU A 462 -5.26 35.83 -28.32
N ASP A 463 -5.56 36.51 -29.43
CA ASP A 463 -4.67 37.50 -30.06
C ASP A 463 -5.40 38.85 -30.15
N LEU A 464 -4.66 39.92 -29.84
CA LEU A 464 -5.03 41.32 -30.07
C LEU A 464 -3.85 42.04 -30.75
N HIS A 465 -4.11 42.51 -31.98
CA HIS A 465 -3.56 43.66 -32.73
C HIS A 465 -2.03 43.90 -32.81
N ALA A 466 -1.46 43.81 -34.02
CA ALA A 466 -1.10 44.92 -34.95
C ALA A 466 0.30 45.51 -34.65
N THR A 467 1.20 45.88 -35.57
CA THR A 467 1.12 46.33 -36.96
C THR A 467 2.52 46.21 -37.59
N SER A 468 2.55 46.08 -38.91
CA SER A 468 3.70 46.08 -39.82
C SER A 468 4.60 47.33 -39.75
N VAL A 469 5.92 47.18 -39.95
CA VAL A 469 6.73 48.00 -40.88
C VAL A 469 7.89 47.16 -41.42
N SER A 470 8.06 47.19 -42.74
CA SER A 470 9.17 46.65 -43.52
C SER A 470 10.39 47.56 -43.50
N GLU A 471 11.61 47.01 -43.59
CA GLU A 471 12.58 47.51 -44.57
C GLU A 471 13.78 46.57 -44.75
N THR A 472 14.04 46.27 -46.02
CA THR A 472 15.15 45.55 -46.61
C THR A 472 16.44 46.37 -46.57
N SER A 473 17.60 45.76 -46.22
CA SER A 473 18.88 46.16 -46.82
C SER A 473 20.01 45.13 -46.64
N LEU A 474 20.42 44.55 -47.78
CA LEU A 474 21.78 44.28 -48.25
C LEU A 474 22.82 43.61 -47.33
N LYS A 475 23.13 42.34 -47.66
CA LYS A 475 24.39 41.64 -47.37
C LYS A 475 25.58 42.27 -48.12
N PRO A 476 26.78 42.23 -47.51
CA PRO A 476 28.01 41.89 -48.22
C PRO A 476 28.75 40.69 -47.58
N PRO A 477 29.78 40.14 -48.24
CA PRO A 477 30.05 38.70 -48.25
C PRO A 477 31.03 38.21 -47.18
N SER A 478 30.81 36.94 -46.84
CA SER A 478 31.66 35.93 -46.21
C SER A 478 33.17 36.20 -46.05
N GLU A 479 33.64 36.05 -44.82
CA GLU A 479 34.97 35.51 -44.48
C GLU A 479 34.81 34.19 -43.71
N PRO A 480 35.74 33.22 -43.87
CA PRO A 480 35.55 31.86 -43.40
C PRO A 480 35.89 31.75 -41.90
N LEU A 481 34.86 31.63 -41.05
CA LEU A 481 35.08 31.29 -39.65
C LEU A 481 35.44 29.81 -39.51
N ALA A 482 36.62 29.60 -38.91
CA ALA A 482 37.12 28.31 -38.47
C ALA A 482 36.07 27.57 -37.64
N LYS A 483 35.79 26.32 -38.03
CA LYS A 483 35.00 25.36 -37.24
C LYS A 483 35.79 25.04 -35.95
N SER A 484 35.60 25.84 -34.90
CA SER A 484 35.99 25.43 -33.55
C SER A 484 35.00 24.35 -33.13
N SER A 485 35.45 23.09 -33.17
CA SER A 485 34.77 21.99 -32.50
C SER A 485 34.80 22.24 -30.98
N THR A 486 33.83 22.99 -30.47
CA THR A 486 33.55 23.07 -29.04
C THR A 486 33.06 21.70 -28.61
N SER A 487 34.00 20.91 -28.11
CA SER A 487 33.78 19.75 -27.26
C SER A 487 32.58 20.01 -26.35
N ARG A 488 31.47 19.28 -26.55
CA ARG A 488 30.35 19.21 -25.61
C ARG A 488 30.88 18.56 -24.33
N THR A 489 31.44 19.37 -23.43
CA THR A 489 31.73 18.92 -22.07
C THR A 489 30.40 18.54 -21.44
N SER A 490 30.19 17.24 -21.23
CA SER A 490 28.99 16.74 -20.57
C SER A 490 28.98 17.29 -19.15
N ASP A 491 28.05 18.21 -18.87
CA ASP A 491 27.79 18.73 -17.53
C ASP A 491 27.50 17.55 -16.58
N SER A 492 28.45 17.27 -15.67
CA SER A 492 28.45 16.10 -14.78
C SER A 492 27.57 16.26 -13.55
N PHE A 493 26.98 17.45 -13.32
CA PHE A 493 26.18 17.70 -12.12
C PHE A 493 24.73 17.19 -12.29
N PRO A 494 24.24 16.19 -11.53
CA PRO A 494 22.93 15.60 -11.74
C PRO A 494 21.77 16.59 -11.53
N PHE A 495 20.74 16.53 -12.38
CA PHE A 495 19.61 17.48 -12.40
C PHE A 495 18.88 17.60 -11.05
N TYR A 496 18.81 16.51 -10.30
CA TYR A 496 18.08 16.43 -9.04
C TYR A 496 18.86 16.98 -7.83
N GLU A 497 20.07 17.52 -8.01
CA GLU A 497 20.94 17.94 -6.90
C GLU A 497 20.99 19.46 -6.65
N ALA A 498 20.69 20.30 -7.65
CA ALA A 498 20.72 21.76 -7.50
C ALA A 498 19.59 22.32 -6.63
N CYS A 499 19.87 23.42 -5.92
CA CYS A 499 18.90 24.08 -5.06
C CYS A 499 18.00 25.06 -5.80
N ILE A 500 18.50 25.65 -6.89
CA ILE A 500 17.76 26.58 -7.75
C ILE A 500 17.81 26.10 -9.20
N ALA A 501 16.69 26.20 -9.91
CA ALA A 501 16.67 26.10 -11.38
C ALA A 501 16.08 27.37 -11.98
N PHE A 502 16.93 28.11 -12.69
CA PHE A 502 16.60 29.42 -13.23
C PHE A 502 15.49 29.33 -14.28
N ASN A 503 14.63 30.35 -14.26
CA ASN A 503 13.59 30.63 -15.26
C ASN A 503 12.59 29.49 -15.56
N MET A 504 12.49 28.47 -14.69
CA MET A 504 11.61 27.31 -14.91
C MET A 504 10.13 27.69 -15.07
N PHE A 505 9.70 28.80 -14.45
CA PHE A 505 8.31 29.27 -14.47
C PHE A 505 8.12 30.56 -15.27
N HIS A 506 9.12 30.96 -16.05
CA HIS A 506 9.02 32.18 -16.85
C HIS A 506 8.01 31.98 -17.99
N THR A 507 6.86 32.64 -17.89
CA THR A 507 5.72 32.48 -18.81
C THR A 507 5.48 33.80 -19.58
N GLY A 508 6.45 34.19 -20.41
CA GLY A 508 6.31 35.32 -21.33
C GLY A 508 7.59 36.15 -21.48
N GLY A 509 8.00 36.41 -22.72
CA GLY A 509 9.18 37.20 -23.06
C GLY A 509 10.42 36.37 -23.42
N ARG A 510 11.51 37.05 -23.77
CA ARG A 510 12.82 36.43 -24.02
C ARG A 510 13.36 35.90 -22.70
N GLN A 511 13.56 34.59 -22.61
CA GLN A 511 14.15 33.96 -21.43
C GLN A 511 15.55 34.56 -21.20
N PRO A 512 15.85 35.05 -19.98
CA PRO A 512 17.19 35.56 -19.66
C PRO A 512 18.23 34.47 -19.89
N SER A 513 19.35 34.83 -20.50
CA SER A 513 20.51 33.96 -20.59
C SER A 513 20.97 33.56 -19.18
N LEU A 514 21.70 32.44 -19.05
CA LEU A 514 22.20 32.01 -17.74
C LEU A 514 23.06 33.09 -17.06
N ALA A 515 23.86 33.82 -17.83
CA ALA A 515 24.68 34.91 -17.33
C ALA A 515 23.83 36.05 -16.76
N GLU A 516 22.77 36.45 -17.47
CA GLU A 516 21.83 37.47 -17.01
C GLU A 516 21.04 36.99 -15.78
N ALA A 517 20.57 35.75 -15.77
CA ALA A 517 19.85 35.16 -14.63
C ALA A 517 20.73 35.08 -13.38
N LYS A 518 22.02 34.74 -13.53
CA LYS A 518 23.01 34.80 -12.45
C LYS A 518 23.22 36.21 -11.92
N GLN A 519 23.47 37.17 -12.81
CA GLN A 519 23.77 38.55 -12.43
C GLN A 519 22.59 39.28 -11.78
N SER A 520 21.37 38.85 -12.10
CA SER A 520 20.13 39.43 -11.56
C SER A 520 19.45 38.57 -10.49
N PHE A 521 20.10 37.50 -10.02
CA PHE A 521 19.51 36.56 -9.08
C PHE A 521 19.12 37.24 -7.76
N ILE A 522 17.88 37.04 -7.34
CA ILE A 522 17.35 37.41 -6.02
C ILE A 522 16.82 36.12 -5.42
N CYS A 523 17.27 35.75 -4.22
CA CYS A 523 16.84 34.51 -3.57
C CYS A 523 15.35 34.56 -3.16
N PRO A 524 14.74 33.41 -2.83
CA PRO A 524 13.32 33.35 -2.48
C PRO A 524 12.95 34.23 -1.28
N ASP A 525 13.85 34.36 -0.31
CA ASP A 525 13.64 35.16 0.91
C ASP A 525 13.67 36.67 0.64
N CYS A 526 14.45 37.09 -0.37
CA CYS A 526 14.56 38.48 -0.80
C CYS A 526 13.54 38.85 -1.90
N TRP A 527 12.74 37.90 -2.37
CA TRP A 527 11.77 38.15 -3.43
C TRP A 527 10.54 38.89 -2.89
N ASN A 528 10.23 40.06 -3.48
CA ASN A 528 9.02 40.78 -3.13
C ASN A 528 7.79 40.16 -3.81
N PHE A 529 7.17 39.16 -3.17
CA PHE A 529 5.99 38.47 -3.67
C PHE A 529 4.77 39.38 -3.88
N GLN A 530 4.66 40.48 -3.13
CA GLN A 530 3.53 41.41 -3.24
C GLN A 530 3.61 42.24 -4.53
N GLU A 531 4.80 42.74 -4.86
CA GLU A 531 5.00 43.61 -6.03
C GLU A 531 5.29 42.80 -7.31
N LYS A 532 6.08 41.73 -7.21
CA LYS A 532 6.60 41.00 -8.37
C LYS A 532 5.88 39.70 -8.66
N GLY A 533 4.92 39.30 -7.82
CA GLY A 533 4.13 38.09 -7.99
C GLY A 533 4.93 36.80 -7.72
N LEU A 534 4.61 35.74 -8.48
CA LEU A 534 5.22 34.42 -8.31
C LEU A 534 6.73 34.45 -8.58
N TYR A 535 7.47 33.67 -7.79
CA TYR A 535 8.92 33.55 -7.94
C TYR A 535 9.28 32.86 -9.27
N PRO A 536 10.16 33.43 -10.12
CA PRO A 536 10.36 32.98 -11.50
C PRO A 536 11.28 31.74 -11.62
N HIS A 537 11.88 31.30 -10.52
CA HIS A 537 12.81 30.16 -10.50
C HIS A 537 12.20 29.00 -9.72
N TYR A 538 12.58 27.77 -10.06
CA TYR A 538 12.28 26.64 -9.18
C TYR A 538 13.26 26.61 -8.02
N VAL A 539 12.73 26.38 -6.82
CA VAL A 539 13.50 26.28 -5.58
C VAL A 539 13.30 24.89 -5.05
N ARG A 540 14.37 24.12 -4.97
CA ARG A 540 14.36 22.90 -4.17
C ARG A 540 14.18 23.32 -2.71
N PRO A 541 13.22 22.73 -1.98
CA PRO A 541 13.13 22.93 -0.54
C PRO A 541 14.51 22.69 0.10
N PRO A 542 14.99 23.59 0.98
CA PRO A 542 16.28 23.39 1.61
C PRO A 542 16.34 21.98 2.23
N PRO A 543 17.45 21.23 2.10
CA PRO A 543 17.67 20.09 2.98
C PRO A 543 17.58 20.59 4.42
N ARG A 544 16.92 19.80 5.27
CA ARG A 544 16.51 20.25 6.60
C ARG A 544 17.72 20.73 7.42
N ASP A 545 18.85 20.10 7.19
CA ASP A 545 20.19 20.37 7.71
C ASP A 545 20.62 21.86 7.64
N SER A 546 20.16 22.64 6.64
CA SER A 546 20.47 24.07 6.55
C SER A 546 19.47 24.98 7.30
N ILE A 547 18.23 24.53 7.47
CA ILE A 547 17.25 25.18 8.36
C ILE A 547 17.67 24.94 9.82
N GLU A 548 18.22 23.76 10.10
CA GLU A 548 18.67 23.27 11.42
C GLU A 548 19.84 24.05 12.04
N LEU A 549 20.55 24.90 11.28
CA LEU A 549 21.63 25.77 11.78
C LEU A 549 21.15 27.11 12.37
N THR A 550 19.86 27.45 12.25
CA THR A 550 19.33 28.77 12.66
C THR A 550 18.61 28.79 14.02
N THR A 551 18.37 27.64 14.64
CA THR A 551 17.77 27.54 15.99
C THR A 551 18.78 26.98 16.97
N ASP A 552 19.09 27.72 18.04
CA ASP A 552 20.16 27.38 18.99
C ASP A 552 19.94 26.07 19.79
N VAL A 553 18.73 25.48 19.78
CA VAL A 553 18.43 24.23 20.49
C VAL A 553 17.53 23.32 19.66
N TRP A 554 18.03 22.12 19.37
CA TRP A 554 17.28 21.07 18.68
C TRP A 554 16.07 20.60 19.49
N PRO A 555 14.95 20.21 18.86
CA PRO A 555 13.81 19.68 19.61
C PRO A 555 14.20 18.40 20.36
N ARG A 556 13.78 18.31 21.63
CA ARG A 556 13.99 17.13 22.46
C ARG A 556 12.67 16.56 22.95
N LEU A 557 12.52 15.24 22.91
CA LEU A 557 11.31 14.54 23.37
C LEU A 557 11.60 13.62 24.55
N ALA A 558 10.78 13.73 25.59
CA ALA A 558 10.61 12.69 26.60
C ALA A 558 9.21 12.10 26.48
N LEU A 559 9.13 10.83 26.09
CA LEU A 559 7.89 10.10 25.88
C LEU A 559 7.78 8.96 26.87
N VAL A 560 6.68 8.90 27.62
CA VAL A 560 6.31 7.73 28.41
C VAL A 560 5.08 7.07 27.81
N VAL A 561 5.12 5.76 27.63
CA VAL A 561 3.97 4.97 27.14
C VAL A 561 3.49 4.07 28.27
N PHE A 562 2.42 4.50 28.93
CA PHE A 562 1.71 3.71 29.94
C PHE A 562 0.81 2.69 29.27
N TYR A 563 0.95 1.40 29.61
CA TYR A 563 0.18 0.33 28.97
C TYR A 563 -0.29 -0.74 29.95
N VAL A 564 -1.40 -1.42 29.63
CA VAL A 564 -1.75 -2.71 30.24
C VAL A 564 -1.21 -3.85 29.38
N GLU A 565 -0.92 -5.00 29.99
CA GLU A 565 -0.25 -6.14 29.32
C GLU A 565 -0.85 -6.53 27.96
N ASP A 566 -2.17 -6.50 27.84
CA ASP A 566 -2.90 -6.84 26.61
C ASP A 566 -2.52 -5.95 25.41
N PHE A 567 -1.97 -4.76 25.66
CA PHE A 567 -1.47 -3.84 24.64
C PHE A 567 0.06 -3.86 24.49
N TRP A 568 0.78 -4.84 25.04
CA TRP A 568 2.23 -4.89 24.90
C TRP A 568 2.72 -4.91 23.43
N PRO A 569 2.14 -5.72 22.52
CA PRO A 569 2.56 -5.70 21.11
C PRO A 569 2.41 -4.31 20.46
N GLN A 570 1.29 -3.63 20.73
CA GLN A 570 1.01 -2.27 20.25
C GLN A 570 1.96 -1.26 20.89
N THR A 571 2.28 -1.42 22.16
CA THR A 571 3.24 -0.58 22.90
C THR A 571 4.64 -0.70 22.30
N LYS A 572 5.15 -1.93 22.14
CA LYS A 572 6.45 -2.20 21.51
C LYS A 572 6.51 -1.55 20.12
N HIS A 573 5.45 -1.71 19.33
CA HIS A 573 5.36 -1.10 18.00
C HIS A 573 5.36 0.44 18.07
N LEU A 574 4.53 1.07 18.91
CA LEU A 574 4.51 2.53 19.07
C LEU A 574 5.87 3.09 19.50
N VAL A 575 6.51 2.45 20.48
CA VAL A 575 7.81 2.86 21.01
C VAL A 575 8.86 2.79 19.91
N ASN A 576 8.95 1.66 19.19
CA ASN A 576 9.94 1.46 18.14
C ASN A 576 9.67 2.39 16.95
N PHE A 577 8.41 2.57 16.58
CA PHE A 577 8.02 3.44 15.49
C PHE A 577 8.31 4.91 15.80
N THR A 578 8.06 5.37 17.03
CA THR A 578 8.38 6.74 17.44
C THR A 578 9.88 6.95 17.57
N THR A 579 10.58 5.99 18.16
CA THR A 579 12.05 5.97 18.30
C THR A 579 12.75 6.03 16.95
N GLY A 580 12.37 5.15 16.02
CA GLY A 580 12.91 5.13 14.66
C GLY A 580 12.64 6.43 13.93
N PHE A 581 11.42 6.98 14.05
CA PHE A 581 11.06 8.24 13.44
C PHE A 581 11.87 9.43 13.99
N TRP A 582 11.99 9.59 15.31
CA TRP A 582 12.79 10.66 15.90
C TRP A 582 14.28 10.53 15.60
N ARG A 583 14.80 9.29 15.60
CA ARG A 583 16.17 8.99 15.18
C ARG A 583 16.43 9.42 13.73
N GLN A 584 15.49 9.16 12.82
CA GLN A 584 15.59 9.60 11.42
C GLN A 584 15.63 11.13 11.27
N LEU A 585 15.05 11.87 12.22
CA LEU A 585 15.09 13.33 12.23
C LEU A 585 16.39 13.88 12.84
N GLY A 586 17.25 13.03 13.40
CA GLY A 586 18.46 13.45 14.13
C GLY A 586 18.17 14.16 15.45
N TRP A 587 16.96 14.01 15.98
CA TRP A 587 16.51 14.71 17.18
C TRP A 587 16.77 13.88 18.43
N GLU A 588 17.01 14.54 19.55
CA GLU A 588 17.21 13.86 20.83
C GLU A 588 15.86 13.39 21.38
N PHE A 589 15.79 12.13 21.80
CA PHE A 589 14.57 11.57 22.34
C PHE A 589 14.86 10.50 23.38
N VAL A 590 13.93 10.33 24.31
CA VAL A 590 13.89 9.23 25.27
C VAL A 590 12.46 8.69 25.30
N VAL A 591 12.30 7.40 25.00
CA VAL A 591 10.99 6.72 25.04
C VAL A 591 11.03 5.62 26.09
N GLN A 592 10.10 5.64 27.03
CA GLN A 592 10.03 4.68 28.13
C GLN A 592 8.65 4.02 28.22
N PRO A 593 8.53 2.70 27.98
CA PRO A 593 7.30 1.97 28.24
C PRO A 593 7.16 1.68 29.75
N VAL A 594 5.99 1.94 30.31
CA VAL A 594 5.68 1.67 31.72
C VAL A 594 4.39 0.87 31.82
N LYS A 595 4.50 -0.34 32.36
CA LYS A 595 3.35 -1.20 32.61
C LYS A 595 2.53 -0.68 33.78
N LEU A 596 1.25 -0.38 33.55
CA LEU A 596 0.34 0.21 34.54
C LEU A 596 0.15 -0.66 35.79
N GLN A 597 0.27 -1.99 35.64
CA GLN A 597 0.22 -2.94 36.75
C GLN A 597 1.35 -2.71 37.77
N HIS A 598 2.49 -2.16 37.36
CA HIS A 598 3.71 -2.09 38.16
C HIS A 598 4.06 -0.66 38.61
N LEU A 599 3.11 0.27 38.61
CA LEU A 599 3.37 1.68 38.96
C LEU A 599 4.00 1.86 40.34
N LYS A 600 3.67 1.00 41.32
CA LYS A 600 4.20 1.09 42.70
C LYS A 600 5.66 0.63 42.82
N GLU A 601 6.13 -0.16 41.86
CA GLU A 601 7.45 -0.80 41.90
C GLU A 601 8.48 -0.04 41.06
N ARG A 602 8.03 0.91 40.25
CA ARG A 602 8.87 1.62 39.30
C ARG A 602 9.46 2.89 39.91
N GLU A 603 10.78 2.97 39.89
CA GLU A 603 11.51 4.23 40.00
C GLU A 603 11.25 5.11 38.78
N ASP A 604 11.59 6.41 38.89
CA ASP A 604 11.43 7.37 37.79
C ASP A 604 12.20 6.86 36.54
N PRO A 605 11.51 6.54 35.43
CA PRO A 605 12.14 5.97 34.25
C PRO A 605 13.08 6.96 33.55
N PHE A 606 13.08 8.23 33.98
CA PHE A 606 13.98 9.27 33.50
C PHE A 606 14.98 9.75 34.55
N ALA A 607 15.16 9.02 35.66
CA ALA A 607 16.09 9.41 36.73
C ALA A 607 17.54 9.65 36.25
N ASN A 608 17.97 8.91 35.21
CA ASN A 608 19.31 9.00 34.66
C ASN A 608 19.46 10.01 33.52
N LEU A 609 18.40 10.73 33.16
CA LEU A 609 18.46 11.71 32.07
C LEU A 609 18.97 13.05 32.62
N GLU A 610 19.98 13.63 31.99
CA GLU A 610 20.45 14.98 32.32
C GLU A 610 19.45 16.03 31.81
N TRP A 611 18.51 16.40 32.68
CA TRP A 611 17.44 17.35 32.36
C TRP A 611 17.96 18.79 32.34
N GLN A 612 17.95 19.42 31.17
CA GLN A 612 17.96 20.88 31.07
C GLN A 612 16.50 21.37 31.11
N ALA A 613 16.11 22.03 32.20
CA ALA A 613 14.76 22.53 32.39
C ALA A 613 14.31 23.41 31.21
N GLY A 614 13.11 23.17 30.69
CA GLY A 614 12.54 23.87 29.54
C GLY A 614 13.10 23.46 28.17
N SER A 615 13.99 22.46 28.08
CA SER A 615 14.53 21.99 26.78
C SER A 615 13.77 20.81 26.16
N TYR A 616 13.05 20.03 26.97
CA TYR A 616 12.31 18.86 26.53
C TYR A 616 10.82 19.15 26.37
N GLN A 617 10.18 18.50 25.40
CA GLN A 617 8.75 18.30 25.40
C GLN A 617 8.43 16.97 26.07
N PHE A 618 7.45 16.96 26.95
CA PHE A 618 7.00 15.75 27.63
C PHE A 618 5.68 15.27 27.05
N ILE A 619 5.61 13.99 26.67
CA ILE A 619 4.39 13.37 26.17
C ILE A 619 4.15 12.08 26.96
N ALA A 620 2.94 11.93 27.51
CA ALA A 620 2.47 10.67 28.08
C ALA A 620 1.39 10.06 27.20
N VAL A 621 1.54 8.79 26.83
CA VAL A 621 0.54 8.03 26.05
C VAL A 621 0.00 6.91 26.91
N PHE A 622 -1.33 6.75 26.96
CA PHE A 622 -2.01 5.68 27.67
C PHE A 622 -2.65 4.71 26.69
N LEU A 623 -2.17 3.46 26.68
CA LEU A 623 -2.68 2.31 25.95
C LEU A 623 -3.40 1.36 26.92
N THR A 624 -4.70 1.60 27.14
CA THR A 624 -5.51 0.86 28.11
C THR A 624 -6.94 0.62 27.63
N HIS A 625 -7.67 -0.28 28.28
CA HIS A 625 -9.09 -0.47 28.05
C HIS A 625 -9.90 0.63 28.78
N GLY A 626 -10.74 1.33 28.04
CA GLY A 626 -11.81 2.17 28.55
C GLY A 626 -13.05 1.34 28.81
N LEU A 627 -13.45 1.26 30.08
CA LEU A 627 -14.60 0.50 30.52
C LEU A 627 -15.87 1.33 30.45
N THR A 628 -17.02 0.67 30.33
CA THR A 628 -18.33 1.33 30.22
C THR A 628 -18.83 1.83 31.57
N GLY A 629 -19.70 2.86 31.54
CA GLY A 629 -20.30 3.42 32.75
C GLY A 629 -19.31 4.27 33.53
N ASP A 630 -19.29 4.10 34.86
CA ASP A 630 -18.49 4.93 35.77
C ASP A 630 -17.10 4.35 36.10
N GLN A 631 -16.73 3.22 35.49
CA GLN A 631 -15.51 2.49 35.83
C GLN A 631 -14.22 3.18 35.35
N GLY A 632 -14.28 3.98 34.29
CA GLY A 632 -13.10 4.68 33.78
C GLY A 632 -12.17 3.80 32.94
N TYR A 633 -10.86 3.91 33.17
CA TYR A 633 -9.83 3.17 32.46
C TYR A 633 -9.26 2.05 33.31
N GLN A 634 -8.94 0.93 32.67
CA GLN A 634 -8.33 -0.21 33.32
C GLN A 634 -6.90 0.12 33.76
N LEU A 635 -6.57 -0.21 35.01
CA LEU A 635 -5.19 -0.17 35.51
C LEU A 635 -4.58 -1.58 35.49
N ASN A 636 -5.37 -2.58 35.87
CA ASN A 636 -5.02 -4.00 35.87
C ASN A 636 -6.29 -4.86 35.72
N ASN A 637 -6.17 -6.18 35.79
CA ASN A 637 -7.30 -7.10 35.57
C ASN A 637 -8.44 -6.97 36.60
N HIS A 638 -8.19 -6.32 37.74
CA HIS A 638 -9.14 -6.21 38.85
C HIS A 638 -9.48 -4.76 39.23
N GLN A 639 -8.77 -3.79 38.65
CA GLN A 639 -8.87 -2.40 39.03
C GLN A 639 -9.01 -1.52 37.80
N SER A 640 -9.98 -0.62 37.89
CA SER A 640 -10.25 0.46 36.97
C SER A 640 -10.37 1.77 37.74
N LEU A 641 -9.94 2.84 37.12
CA LEU A 641 -9.84 4.16 37.72
C LEU A 641 -10.49 5.19 36.81
N ARG A 642 -11.12 6.19 37.40
CA ARG A 642 -11.60 7.35 36.65
C ARG A 642 -10.39 8.06 35.99
N PRO A 643 -10.59 8.82 34.91
CA PRO A 643 -9.46 9.40 34.17
C PRO A 643 -8.51 10.24 35.03
N THR A 644 -9.05 11.06 35.93
CA THR A 644 -8.28 11.89 36.86
C THR A 644 -7.51 11.06 37.88
N GLU A 645 -8.13 10.02 38.43
CA GLU A 645 -7.49 9.07 39.35
C GLU A 645 -6.34 8.32 38.68
N LEU A 646 -6.54 7.87 37.42
CA LEU A 646 -5.48 7.22 36.66
C LEU A 646 -4.28 8.15 36.44
N LEU A 647 -4.50 9.42 36.06
CA LEU A 647 -3.43 10.41 35.89
C LEU A 647 -2.73 10.71 37.21
N ALA A 648 -3.51 10.93 38.27
CA ALA A 648 -2.98 11.21 39.61
C ALA A 648 -2.13 10.05 40.16
N GLN A 649 -2.42 8.81 39.80
CA GLN A 649 -1.65 7.64 40.23
C GLN A 649 -0.44 7.33 39.33
N SER A 650 -0.49 7.64 38.04
CA SER A 650 0.56 7.26 37.07
C SER A 650 1.63 8.33 36.84
N LEU A 651 1.24 9.60 36.76
CA LEU A 651 2.17 10.70 36.49
C LEU A 651 3.20 10.99 37.59
N PRO A 652 2.98 10.68 38.89
CA PRO A 652 4.02 10.83 39.91
C PRO A 652 5.31 10.07 39.59
N VAL A 653 5.22 8.94 38.87
CA VAL A 653 6.39 8.15 38.46
C VAL A 653 7.29 8.92 37.49
N VAL A 654 6.79 9.94 36.81
CA VAL A 654 7.51 10.75 35.81
C VAL A 654 7.47 12.25 36.16
N GLN A 655 7.34 12.55 37.44
CA GLN A 655 7.10 13.89 37.94
C GLN A 655 8.26 14.86 37.64
N THR A 656 9.50 14.39 37.74
CA THR A 656 10.70 15.18 37.41
C THR A 656 10.68 15.64 35.95
N ALA A 657 10.41 14.70 35.04
CA ALA A 657 10.28 14.95 33.61
C ALA A 657 9.16 15.96 33.30
N LEU A 658 8.01 15.79 33.97
CA LEU A 658 6.85 16.65 33.78
C LEU A 658 7.12 18.10 34.22
N TYR A 659 7.77 18.31 35.36
CA TYR A 659 8.12 19.64 35.87
C TYR A 659 9.21 20.33 35.04
N GLY A 660 10.18 19.56 34.52
CA GLY A 660 11.28 20.06 33.71
C GLY A 660 10.92 20.36 32.26
N ALA A 661 9.71 20.01 31.80
CA ALA A 661 9.32 20.12 30.40
C ALA A 661 8.93 21.56 29.99
N SER A 662 9.26 21.94 28.76
CA SER A 662 8.77 23.16 28.09
C SER A 662 7.26 23.12 27.84
N ALA A 663 6.74 21.93 27.52
CA ALA A 663 5.35 21.67 27.28
C ALA A 663 5.05 20.20 27.62
N SER A 664 3.84 19.93 28.11
CA SER A 664 3.42 18.61 28.55
C SER A 664 2.06 18.24 27.97
N PHE A 665 2.00 17.05 27.38
CA PHE A 665 0.84 16.54 26.64
C PHE A 665 0.49 15.13 27.11
N VAL A 666 -0.80 14.84 27.19
CA VAL A 666 -1.32 13.48 27.46
C VAL A 666 -2.18 13.01 26.30
N PHE A 667 -2.00 11.76 25.87
CA PHE A 667 -2.82 11.10 24.86
C PHE A 667 -3.43 9.81 25.41
N TYR A 668 -4.75 9.67 25.32
CA TYR A 668 -5.44 8.41 25.56
C TYR A 668 -5.72 7.68 24.24
N PHE A 669 -5.01 6.58 24.03
CA PHE A 669 -5.18 5.63 22.93
C PHE A 669 -5.83 4.35 23.49
N SER A 670 -7.11 4.45 23.85
CA SER A 670 -7.85 3.37 24.50
C SER A 670 -8.96 2.82 23.61
N CYS A 671 -9.33 1.56 23.82
CA CYS A 671 -10.60 1.03 23.30
C CYS A 671 -11.74 1.37 24.28
N GLY A 672 -12.93 1.72 23.81
CA GLY A 672 -14.03 2.13 24.70
C GLY A 672 -14.03 3.61 25.09
N HIS A 673 -15.04 4.08 25.84
CA HIS A 673 -15.34 5.53 25.98
C HIS A 673 -15.75 6.02 27.37
N PRO A 674 -14.87 5.99 28.37
CA PRO A 674 -15.12 6.68 29.64
C PRO A 674 -15.46 8.17 29.42
N MET A 675 -14.80 8.79 28.45
CA MET A 675 -14.96 10.20 28.08
C MET A 675 -16.28 10.53 27.37
N ARG A 676 -17.20 9.58 27.22
CA ARG A 676 -18.61 9.89 26.90
C ARG A 676 -19.41 10.32 28.13
N ASN A 677 -18.90 10.08 29.33
CA ASN A 677 -19.53 10.53 30.56
C ASN A 677 -19.15 12.00 30.84
N PRO A 678 -20.11 12.94 30.82
CA PRO A 678 -19.82 14.34 31.04
C PRO A 678 -19.23 14.66 32.42
N SER A 679 -19.56 13.87 33.46
CA SER A 679 -19.00 14.09 34.80
C SER A 679 -17.49 13.84 34.81
N MET A 680 -17.02 12.79 34.13
CA MET A 680 -15.60 12.47 34.02
C MET A 680 -14.84 13.52 33.21
N VAL A 681 -15.43 14.03 32.13
CA VAL A 681 -14.79 15.11 31.35
C VAL A 681 -14.71 16.39 32.17
N LYS A 682 -15.72 16.69 32.99
CA LYS A 682 -15.72 17.87 33.86
C LYS A 682 -14.62 17.77 34.92
N GLU A 683 -14.54 16.63 35.60
CA GLU A 683 -13.47 16.35 36.56
C GLU A 683 -12.09 16.44 35.92
N LEU A 684 -11.94 15.94 34.68
CA LEU A 684 -10.68 16.06 33.94
C LEU A 684 -10.35 17.52 33.61
N CYS A 685 -11.34 18.34 33.24
CA CYS A 685 -11.12 19.78 33.03
C CYS A 685 -10.65 20.46 34.31
N ASP A 686 -11.32 20.20 35.43
CA ASP A 686 -10.96 20.75 36.74
C ASP A 686 -9.53 20.33 37.13
N TRP A 687 -9.16 19.08 36.87
CA TRP A 687 -7.83 18.55 37.13
C TRP A 687 -6.76 19.18 36.23
N VAL A 688 -6.98 19.29 34.91
CA VAL A 688 -6.02 19.91 33.97
C VAL A 688 -5.77 21.39 34.28
N ASN A 689 -6.74 22.06 34.92
CA ASN A 689 -6.62 23.45 35.34
C ASN A 689 -5.75 23.67 36.59
N LEU A 690 -5.39 22.61 37.32
CA LEU A 690 -4.46 22.72 38.43
C LEU A 690 -3.05 23.04 37.93
N GLU A 691 -2.32 23.81 38.74
CA GLU A 691 -0.92 24.12 38.46
C GLU A 691 -0.09 22.84 38.39
N HIS A 692 0.89 22.81 37.49
CA HIS A 692 1.80 21.68 37.24
C HIS A 692 1.24 20.43 36.57
N ASN A 693 -0.07 20.33 36.33
CA ASN A 693 -0.62 19.25 35.52
C ASN A 693 -0.31 19.44 34.03
N PRO A 694 -0.39 18.40 33.20
CA PRO A 694 -0.23 18.53 31.75
C PRO A 694 -1.13 19.62 31.15
N ALA A 695 -0.59 20.42 30.24
CA ALA A 695 -1.33 21.54 29.65
C ALA A 695 -2.47 21.09 28.73
N TYR A 696 -2.32 19.91 28.11
CA TYR A 696 -3.30 19.33 27.19
C TYR A 696 -3.50 17.84 27.45
N VAL A 697 -4.75 17.41 27.32
CA VAL A 697 -5.16 16.00 27.30
C VAL A 697 -6.00 15.77 26.04
N PHE A 698 -5.53 14.88 25.18
CA PHE A 698 -6.22 14.43 23.98
C PHE A 698 -6.71 13.00 24.19
N ALA A 699 -8.01 12.74 23.99
CA ALA A 699 -8.56 11.40 24.15
C ALA A 699 -9.30 10.95 22.90
N CYS A 700 -8.96 9.75 22.41
CA CYS A 700 -9.62 9.16 21.24
C CYS A 700 -10.94 8.50 21.63
N LEU A 701 -12.03 8.81 20.93
CA LEU A 701 -13.38 8.34 21.25
C LEU A 701 -13.88 7.28 20.25
N ASN A 702 -13.22 6.13 20.16
CA ASN A 702 -13.48 5.16 19.08
C ASN A 702 -14.06 3.80 19.51
N LYS A 703 -15.25 3.44 19.01
CA LYS A 703 -15.96 2.22 19.47
C LYS A 703 -15.21 0.92 19.23
N LYS A 704 -14.29 0.88 18.27
CA LYS A 704 -13.63 -0.35 17.78
C LYS A 704 -12.18 -0.14 17.36
N LEU A 705 -11.52 0.95 17.79
CA LEU A 705 -10.19 1.25 17.27
C LEU A 705 -9.12 0.34 17.88
N SER A 706 -8.29 -0.23 16.99
CA SER A 706 -6.95 -0.69 17.35
C SER A 706 -6.03 0.53 17.47
N PRO A 707 -5.32 0.75 18.59
CA PRO A 707 -4.38 1.87 18.76
C PRO A 707 -3.41 2.07 17.59
N ILE A 708 -3.14 1.01 16.82
CA ILE A 708 -2.26 1.03 15.63
C ILE A 708 -2.65 2.09 14.60
N TYR A 709 -3.95 2.39 14.45
CA TYR A 709 -4.41 3.41 13.51
C TYR A 709 -3.98 4.83 13.89
N MET A 710 -3.53 5.05 15.14
CA MET A 710 -3.06 6.34 15.61
C MET A 710 -1.54 6.51 15.49
N PHE A 711 -0.77 5.47 15.18
CA PHE A 711 0.70 5.55 15.28
C PHE A 711 1.30 6.50 14.24
N ASN A 712 0.84 6.43 13.00
CA ASN A 712 1.23 7.36 11.94
C ASN A 712 0.86 8.81 12.27
N LEU A 713 -0.37 9.02 12.78
CA LEU A 713 -0.78 10.32 13.28
C LEU A 713 0.12 10.78 14.42
N PHE A 714 0.40 9.91 15.38
CA PHE A 714 1.16 10.25 16.57
C PHE A 714 2.57 10.72 16.23
N ASN A 715 3.28 10.06 15.30
CA ASN A 715 4.58 10.54 14.83
C ASN A 715 4.49 11.91 14.13
N LYS A 716 3.47 12.14 13.31
CA LYS A 716 3.24 13.47 12.71
C LYS A 716 2.97 14.52 13.78
N VAL A 717 2.22 14.16 14.83
CA VAL A 717 1.91 15.03 15.97
C VAL A 717 3.15 15.33 16.80
N THR A 718 3.94 14.33 17.20
CA THR A 718 5.15 14.55 18.00
C THR A 718 6.13 15.45 17.27
N LYS A 719 6.33 15.23 15.96
CA LYS A 719 7.14 16.15 15.14
C LYS A 719 6.57 17.56 15.07
N ALA A 720 5.28 17.70 14.80
CA ALA A 720 4.69 19.02 14.63
C ALA A 720 4.60 19.80 15.95
N LEU A 721 4.42 19.12 17.08
CA LEU A 721 4.51 19.70 18.42
C LEU A 721 5.93 20.14 18.74
N ALA A 722 6.93 19.32 18.38
CA ALA A 722 8.35 19.65 18.50
C ALA A 722 8.69 20.98 17.78
N GLU A 723 8.14 21.18 16.58
CA GLU A 723 8.36 22.38 15.78
C GLU A 723 7.54 23.59 16.27
N ARG A 724 6.33 23.37 16.81
CA ARG A 724 5.37 24.45 17.15
C ARG A 724 4.59 24.17 18.45
N PRO A 725 5.25 24.18 19.63
CA PRO A 725 4.60 23.81 20.89
C PRO A 725 3.50 24.78 21.32
N ALA A 726 3.62 26.07 21.00
CA ALA A 726 2.69 27.11 21.45
C ALA A 726 1.26 26.95 20.88
N ASP A 727 1.10 26.25 19.75
CA ASP A 727 -0.18 26.05 19.07
C ASP A 727 -0.57 24.56 19.03
N ALA A 728 -0.34 23.85 20.13
CA ALA A 728 -0.56 22.42 20.22
C ALA A 728 -1.96 21.99 19.79
N ARG A 729 -2.98 22.77 20.15
CA ARG A 729 -4.37 22.53 19.77
C ARG A 729 -4.53 22.46 18.24
N SER A 730 -4.11 23.50 17.52
CA SER A 730 -4.28 23.55 16.06
C SER A 730 -3.34 22.56 15.37
N VAL A 731 -2.15 22.34 15.92
CA VAL A 731 -1.19 21.35 15.41
C VAL A 731 -1.78 19.94 15.44
N VAL A 732 -2.30 19.50 16.59
CA VAL A 732 -2.89 18.17 16.74
C VAL A 732 -4.14 18.04 15.88
N GLN A 733 -4.99 19.07 15.83
CA GLN A 733 -6.18 19.07 14.99
C GLN A 733 -5.84 18.92 13.50
N LEU A 734 -4.88 19.70 13.00
CA LEU A 734 -4.45 19.65 11.60
C LEU A 734 -3.80 18.30 11.27
N ALA A 735 -2.96 17.77 12.16
CA ALA A 735 -2.33 16.47 11.98
C ALA A 735 -3.38 15.36 11.90
N TRP A 736 -4.36 15.38 12.81
CA TRP A 736 -5.48 14.43 12.84
C TRP A 736 -6.29 14.48 11.55
N MET A 737 -6.71 15.67 11.13
CA MET A 737 -7.48 15.86 9.89
C MET A 737 -6.73 15.50 8.60
N ARG A 738 -5.39 15.58 8.60
CA ARG A 738 -4.55 15.17 7.46
C ARG A 738 -4.34 13.66 7.39
N ASP A 739 -4.52 12.95 8.50
CA ASP A 739 -4.37 11.50 8.55
C ASP A 739 -5.73 10.83 8.34
N SER A 740 -5.98 10.43 7.09
CA SER A 740 -7.27 9.87 6.69
C SER A 740 -7.64 8.61 7.47
N ILE A 741 -6.66 7.81 7.89
CA ILE A 741 -6.89 6.58 8.65
C ILE A 741 -7.29 6.96 10.07
N ALA A 742 -6.47 7.77 10.74
CA ALA A 742 -6.75 8.18 12.11
C ALA A 742 -8.07 8.93 12.21
N CYS A 743 -8.33 9.93 11.35
CA CYS A 743 -9.58 10.69 11.42
C CYS A 743 -10.81 9.85 11.05
N SER A 744 -10.72 8.95 10.07
CA SER A 744 -11.88 8.15 9.68
C SER A 744 -12.31 7.15 10.75
N HIS A 745 -11.38 6.72 11.59
CA HIS A 745 -11.65 5.78 12.66
C HIS A 745 -11.75 6.45 14.04
N SER A 746 -11.60 7.78 14.11
CA SER A 746 -11.64 8.48 15.39
C SER A 746 -12.40 9.79 15.46
N ASP A 747 -12.89 10.07 16.67
CA ASP A 747 -13.19 11.41 17.13
C ASP A 747 -12.21 11.73 18.27
N LEU A 748 -11.87 13.01 18.45
CA LEU A 748 -10.94 13.44 19.49
C LEU A 748 -11.64 14.35 20.49
N LEU A 749 -11.49 14.06 21.77
CA LEU A 749 -11.73 15.01 22.85
C LEU A 749 -10.43 15.77 23.12
N CYS A 750 -10.50 17.10 23.16
CA CYS A 750 -9.42 17.97 23.57
C CYS A 750 -9.82 18.68 24.88
N VAL A 751 -9.09 18.41 25.95
CA VAL A 751 -9.15 19.17 27.20
C VAL A 751 -7.84 19.92 27.35
N ALA A 752 -7.92 21.23 27.55
CA ALA A 752 -6.75 22.09 27.63
C ALA A 752 -6.91 23.06 28.80
N ARG A 753 -5.78 23.42 29.42
CA ARG A 753 -5.77 24.35 30.54
C ARG A 753 -6.40 25.69 30.16
N ASN A 754 -7.30 26.19 31.00
CA ASN A 754 -8.02 27.45 30.84
C ASN A 754 -8.85 27.56 29.55
N LEU A 755 -9.18 26.43 28.91
CA LEU A 755 -10.00 26.39 27.72
C LEU A 755 -11.20 25.44 27.93
N PRO A 756 -12.36 25.72 27.31
CA PRO A 756 -13.47 24.79 27.34
C PRO A 756 -13.09 23.48 26.64
N ALA A 757 -13.57 22.35 27.17
CA ALA A 757 -13.40 21.07 26.51
C ALA A 757 -14.10 21.06 25.14
N GLU A 758 -13.42 20.52 24.14
CA GLU A 758 -13.90 20.45 22.77
C GLU A 758 -13.92 19.01 22.26
N LEU A 759 -14.92 18.72 21.45
CA LEU A 759 -15.05 17.47 20.73
C LEU A 759 -14.86 17.71 19.24
N TRP A 760 -13.88 17.02 18.66
CA TRP A 760 -13.54 17.08 17.25
C TRP A 760 -14.07 15.84 16.57
N LEU A 761 -15.11 16.05 15.76
CA LEU A 761 -15.86 14.98 15.12
C LEU A 761 -15.42 14.83 13.67
N TYR A 762 -15.05 13.63 13.27
CA TYR A 762 -14.88 13.33 11.85
C TYR A 762 -16.25 13.45 11.16
N ALA A 763 -16.34 14.33 10.15
CA ALA A 763 -17.61 14.76 9.58
C ALA A 763 -17.68 14.62 8.04
N PRO A 764 -17.39 13.44 7.47
CA PRO A 764 -17.59 13.21 6.05
C PRO A 764 -19.07 13.34 5.71
N PHE A 765 -19.45 14.36 4.93
CA PHE A 765 -20.86 14.65 4.67
C PHE A 765 -21.63 13.47 4.07
N GLN A 766 -20.98 12.60 3.29
CA GLN A 766 -21.66 11.48 2.64
C GLN A 766 -22.04 10.33 3.57
N SER A 767 -21.45 10.22 4.76
CA SER A 767 -21.72 9.12 5.70
C SER A 767 -22.07 9.59 7.11
N ARG A 768 -21.47 10.69 7.55
CA ARG A 768 -21.58 11.20 8.91
C ARG A 768 -21.56 12.74 8.93
N PRO A 769 -22.55 13.41 8.30
CA PRO A 769 -22.56 14.87 8.20
C PRO A 769 -22.57 15.51 9.59
N LEU A 770 -21.63 16.44 9.80
CA LEU A 770 -21.40 17.12 11.09
C LEU A 770 -21.23 16.16 12.27
N GLY A 771 -20.62 14.99 12.05
CA GLY A 771 -20.38 14.00 13.08
C GLY A 771 -21.59 13.13 13.47
N LYS A 772 -22.75 13.32 12.84
CA LYS A 772 -23.96 12.50 13.09
C LYS A 772 -24.14 11.46 12.01
N ALA A 773 -24.43 10.22 12.38
CA ALA A 773 -24.76 9.18 11.41
C ALA A 773 -26.03 9.54 10.64
N LEU A 774 -26.03 9.29 9.33
CA LEU A 774 -27.23 9.43 8.52
C LEU A 774 -28.32 8.44 8.98
N PRO A 775 -29.60 8.82 8.93
CA PRO A 775 -30.68 7.89 9.21
C PRO A 775 -30.67 6.76 8.16
N SER A 776 -31.21 5.60 8.53
CA SER A 776 -31.32 4.48 7.59
C SER A 776 -32.13 4.90 6.37
N LEU A 777 -31.54 4.79 5.18
CA LEU A 777 -32.22 5.17 3.95
C LEU A 777 -33.48 4.33 3.71
N LEU A 778 -33.49 3.09 4.19
CA LEU A 778 -34.64 2.20 4.10
C LEU A 778 -35.79 2.62 5.01
N SER A 779 -35.50 3.27 6.15
CA SER A 779 -36.55 3.77 7.05
C SER A 779 -37.13 5.10 6.60
N VAL A 780 -36.36 5.92 5.88
CA VAL A 780 -36.77 7.27 5.48
C VAL A 780 -37.38 7.30 4.07
N CYS A 781 -36.84 6.52 3.11
CA CYS A 781 -37.26 6.57 1.72
C CYS A 781 -38.03 5.32 1.28
N SER A 782 -39.33 5.49 1.01
CA SER A 782 -40.25 4.42 0.59
C SER A 782 -40.19 4.06 -0.89
N CYS A 783 -39.33 4.70 -1.71
CA CYS A 783 -39.31 4.43 -3.14
C CYS A 783 -39.01 2.94 -3.44
N LYS A 784 -39.73 2.34 -4.38
CA LYS A 784 -39.35 1.02 -4.90
C LYS A 784 -38.11 1.20 -5.79
N ARG A 785 -37.19 0.22 -5.76
CA ARG A 785 -36.05 0.18 -6.68
C ARG A 785 -36.58 0.38 -8.10
N ARG A 786 -36.14 1.43 -8.81
CA ARG A 786 -36.45 1.58 -10.23
C ARG A 786 -35.56 0.58 -10.98
N ASP A 787 -36.16 -0.51 -11.45
CA ASP A 787 -35.46 -1.47 -12.31
C ASP A 787 -35.21 -0.91 -13.72
N ASP A 788 -35.83 0.23 -14.07
CA ASP A 788 -35.88 0.76 -15.44
C ASP A 788 -34.94 1.95 -15.71
N HIS A 789 -33.91 2.22 -14.89
CA HIS A 789 -32.98 3.32 -15.21
C HIS A 789 -32.03 2.87 -16.34
N PRO A 790 -32.07 3.47 -17.54
CA PRO A 790 -31.41 2.95 -18.73
C PRO A 790 -29.93 3.37 -18.84
N ASP A 791 -29.28 3.76 -17.74
CA ASP A 791 -27.87 4.18 -17.77
C ASP A 791 -26.96 2.94 -17.75
N PRO A 792 -26.36 2.54 -18.89
CA PRO A 792 -25.62 1.28 -19.00
C PRO A 792 -24.24 1.35 -18.33
N GLN A 793 -23.79 2.55 -17.92
CA GLN A 793 -22.46 2.75 -17.36
C GLN A 793 -22.41 2.56 -15.84
N VAL A 794 -23.55 2.54 -15.15
CA VAL A 794 -23.58 2.29 -13.71
C VAL A 794 -23.66 0.77 -13.49
N GLY A 795 -22.49 0.12 -13.40
CA GLY A 795 -22.35 -1.31 -13.09
C GLY A 795 -23.15 -1.75 -11.86
N ARG A 796 -23.28 -3.08 -11.62
CA ARG A 796 -24.18 -3.69 -10.61
C ARG A 796 -24.18 -3.06 -9.20
N VAL A 797 -23.14 -2.33 -8.82
CA VAL A 797 -23.04 -1.53 -7.57
C VAL A 797 -24.08 -0.38 -7.50
N GLY A 798 -24.51 0.17 -8.65
CA GLY A 798 -25.48 1.28 -8.74
C GLY A 798 -26.91 0.96 -8.31
N ARG A 799 -27.23 -0.31 -8.05
CA ARG A 799 -28.59 -0.69 -7.66
C ARG A 799 -28.88 -0.44 -6.18
N ARG A 800 -27.90 -0.20 -5.31
CA ARG A 800 -28.19 0.02 -3.87
C ARG A 800 -28.72 1.44 -3.67
N LYS A 801 -29.78 1.58 -2.85
CA LYS A 801 -30.21 2.89 -2.36
C LYS A 801 -29.05 3.47 -1.56
N ILE A 802 -28.51 4.62 -1.99
CA ILE A 802 -27.41 5.31 -1.32
C ILE A 802 -27.81 6.77 -1.12
N TRP A 803 -27.39 7.36 -0.01
CA TRP A 803 -27.53 8.78 0.26
C TRP A 803 -26.54 9.58 -0.61
N LYS A 804 -27.00 10.67 -1.22
CA LYS A 804 -26.15 11.78 -1.68
C LYS A 804 -26.41 12.94 -0.73
N VAL A 805 -25.39 13.42 -0.04
CA VAL A 805 -25.55 14.58 0.84
C VAL A 805 -24.99 15.82 0.15
N GLU A 806 -25.79 16.87 0.09
CA GLU A 806 -25.41 18.20 -0.37
C GLU A 806 -25.35 19.16 0.83
N HIS A 807 -24.35 20.03 0.85
CA HIS A 807 -24.16 21.01 1.92
C HIS A 807 -23.63 22.32 1.35
N LYS A 808 -23.88 23.42 2.07
CA LYS A 808 -23.32 24.75 1.76
C LYS A 808 -22.17 25.17 2.68
N GLY A 809 -21.78 24.32 3.62
CA GLY A 809 -20.75 24.63 4.61
C GLY A 809 -19.35 24.84 4.03
N LYS A 810 -18.69 25.92 4.45
CA LYS A 810 -17.30 26.28 4.23
C LYS A 810 -16.50 26.16 5.53
N ALA A 811 -15.17 26.10 5.42
CA ALA A 811 -14.30 26.12 6.59
C ALA A 811 -14.55 27.40 7.40
N GLY A 812 -14.72 27.27 8.71
CA GLY A 812 -15.04 28.36 9.63
C GLY A 812 -16.54 28.61 9.82
N ASP A 813 -17.43 28.06 8.97
CA ASP A 813 -18.86 28.27 9.12
C ASP A 813 -19.37 27.68 10.44
N LYS A 814 -20.29 28.42 11.09
CA LYS A 814 -20.95 27.93 12.30
C LYS A 814 -21.84 26.75 11.96
N LEU A 815 -21.76 25.68 12.75
CA LEU A 815 -22.45 24.42 12.42
C LEU A 815 -23.98 24.58 12.36
N LYS A 816 -24.55 25.46 13.19
CA LYS A 816 -25.99 25.78 13.16
C LYS A 816 -26.46 26.40 11.83
N ASP A 817 -25.57 27.09 11.12
CA ASP A 817 -25.90 27.82 9.89
C ASP A 817 -25.71 26.95 8.62
N ILE A 818 -25.19 25.72 8.76
CA ILE A 818 -24.93 24.82 7.63
C ILE A 818 -26.21 24.09 7.23
N GLU A 819 -26.74 24.42 6.05
CA GLU A 819 -27.86 23.70 5.44
C GLU A 819 -27.39 22.34 4.89
N LEU A 820 -28.03 21.25 5.36
CA LEU A 820 -27.74 19.87 4.96
C LEU A 820 -28.93 19.22 4.27
N ARG A 821 -28.73 18.74 3.04
CA ARG A 821 -29.76 18.02 2.29
C ARG A 821 -29.30 16.59 2.02
N ALA A 822 -30.04 15.61 2.50
CA ALA A 822 -29.84 14.21 2.14
C ALA A 822 -30.78 13.84 0.99
N ILE A 823 -30.24 13.28 -0.09
CA ILE A 823 -30.97 12.97 -1.33
C ILE A 823 -30.86 11.47 -1.59
N CYS A 824 -31.98 10.79 -1.79
CA CYS A 824 -31.97 9.40 -2.22
C CYS A 824 -31.57 9.33 -3.70
N ARG A 825 -30.40 8.75 -4.01
CA ARG A 825 -29.94 8.65 -5.41
C ARG A 825 -30.90 7.88 -6.33
N ALA A 826 -31.73 6.99 -5.79
CA ALA A 826 -32.62 6.15 -6.58
C ALA A 826 -33.89 6.86 -7.07
N CYS A 827 -34.44 7.79 -6.29
CA CYS A 827 -35.70 8.49 -6.64
C CYS A 827 -35.59 10.01 -6.66
N GLY A 828 -34.47 10.59 -6.24
CA GLY A 828 -34.25 12.03 -6.18
C GLY A 828 -34.99 12.75 -5.05
N GLN A 829 -35.82 12.04 -4.26
CA GLN A 829 -36.42 12.63 -3.06
C GLN A 829 -35.33 13.08 -2.10
N TRP A 830 -35.55 14.23 -1.46
CA TRP A 830 -34.60 14.84 -0.56
C TRP A 830 -35.25 15.22 0.76
N TRP A 831 -34.43 15.26 1.81
CA TRP A 831 -34.81 15.62 3.17
C TRP A 831 -33.82 16.63 3.70
N LEU A 832 -34.32 17.68 4.33
CA LEU A 832 -33.49 18.57 5.15
C LEU A 832 -33.12 17.81 6.42
N LEU A 833 -31.83 17.59 6.66
CA LEU A 833 -31.40 16.93 7.89
C LEU A 833 -31.53 17.94 9.04
N SER A 834 -32.47 17.69 9.95
CA SER A 834 -32.60 18.50 11.15
C SER A 834 -31.37 18.27 12.04
N HIS A 835 -30.43 19.21 12.04
CA HIS A 835 -29.50 19.32 13.15
C HIS A 835 -30.15 20.19 14.21
N THR A 836 -30.44 19.61 15.39
CA THR A 836 -30.54 20.41 16.62
C THR A 836 -29.37 21.38 16.60
N PRO A 837 -29.58 22.70 16.82
CA PRO A 837 -28.53 23.71 16.64
C PRO A 837 -27.26 23.25 17.32
N LEU A 838 -26.31 22.80 16.50
CA LEU A 838 -25.00 22.37 16.96
C LEU A 838 -24.19 23.65 17.08
N GLU A 839 -23.74 23.94 18.29
CA GLU A 839 -22.75 24.98 18.49
C GLU A 839 -21.38 24.48 18.02
N GLY A 840 -20.53 25.41 17.60
CA GLY A 840 -19.22 25.11 17.04
C GLY A 840 -19.06 25.54 15.58
N HIS A 841 -18.00 25.05 14.95
CA HIS A 841 -17.62 25.44 13.59
C HIS A 841 -17.12 24.25 12.76
N LEU A 842 -17.25 24.37 11.43
CA LEU A 842 -16.74 23.40 10.47
C LEU A 842 -15.26 23.65 10.21
N SER A 843 -14.45 22.60 10.25
CA SER A 843 -13.06 22.60 9.83
C SER A 843 -12.90 21.80 8.54
N LYS A 844 -12.03 22.27 7.62
CA LYS A 844 -11.73 21.59 6.37
C LYS A 844 -10.22 21.57 6.13
N VAL A 845 -9.66 20.40 5.93
CA VAL A 845 -8.23 20.21 5.62
C VAL A 845 -8.13 19.19 4.50
N ASN A 846 -7.48 19.54 3.38
CA ASN A 846 -7.28 18.64 2.23
C ASN A 846 -8.56 17.94 1.74
N GLY A 847 -9.70 18.64 1.76
CA GLY A 847 -10.99 18.07 1.35
C GLY A 847 -11.69 17.22 2.42
N VAL A 848 -11.00 16.90 3.51
CA VAL A 848 -11.56 16.23 4.68
C VAL A 848 -12.29 17.25 5.55
N PHE A 849 -13.47 16.89 6.03
CA PHE A 849 -14.30 17.75 6.89
C PHE A 849 -14.38 17.22 8.31
N GLY A 850 -14.24 18.12 9.27
CA GLY A 850 -14.39 17.86 10.69
C GLY A 850 -15.30 18.93 11.32
N ALA A 851 -15.99 18.58 12.40
CA ALA A 851 -16.78 19.53 13.18
C ALA A 851 -16.14 19.68 14.56
N ILE A 852 -15.81 20.92 14.95
CA ILE A 852 -15.39 21.23 16.32
C ILE A 852 -16.61 21.72 17.07
N VAL A 853 -16.98 21.02 18.13
CA VAL A 853 -18.11 21.38 19.00
C VAL A 853 -17.63 21.54 20.44
N PRO A 854 -18.19 22.47 21.23
CA PRO A 854 -17.98 22.44 22.67
C PRO A 854 -18.54 21.13 23.23
N TYR A 855 -17.80 20.51 24.16
CA TYR A 855 -18.22 19.25 24.76
C TYR A 855 -19.45 19.44 25.67
N PHE A 856 -19.42 20.49 26.47
CA PHE A 856 -20.55 20.93 27.30
C PHE A 856 -21.42 21.91 26.52
N ARG A 857 -22.74 21.74 26.62
CA ARG A 857 -23.73 22.67 26.09
C ARG A 857 -24.23 23.60 27.17
#